data_AF-A0A933IXM9-F1
#
_entry.id   AF-A0A933IXM9-F1
#
_cell.length_a   1.000
_cell.length_b   1.000
_cell.length_c   1.000
_cell.angle_alpha   90.00
_cell.angle_beta   90.00
_cell.angle_gamma   90.00
#
_symmetry.space_group_name_H-M   'P 1'
#
loop_
_entity.id
_entity.type
_entity.pdbx_description
1 polymer ?
#
loop_
_entity_poly.entity_id
_entity_poly.type
_entity_poly.pdbx_seq_one_letter_code
_entity_poly.pdbx_strand_id
1 'polypeptide(L)'
;MPGINSCVELQKIGNDPAYPLNGSYILTNNIDCRATNPGDPANDGSICDKDGSIYGTGGTGFKPIGLFSGIFDGKGYQIQNLYMSYKAAIYYDTFAGLFGEANGAEIKEISLTNISITASRFTINQYCYAGGLGGLVGYNNNTNISNSYATASVMADGGGSSSGTGYAGGLVGYNNNTNISNSYATGPVSADSSGATANSYAGGLVGYTDNTIILNSYATGPVMSNGTSRTYAGGLIGQTYRNISVSDSYATGPVTATSDEISAGGLIGYSNVGNLIYNIIISDSYATGPVTATSDGTIFTCDISAGGLAGKTLGNTAISNSYAAGLILTTGIGSDISAGGLVGNIYSAASISNSYWDREASGLSVGCGNTSCSGATGKTTSAMITESTYSGWTFQPPVTDIWKLSVITPADRYYPCLSWQANATCVKAPLLIFTCEDLQKIGNDAAYPLNGNYILTNNIDCAKTDPSNSGNPSSIWDDAGSTYGTGGTGFEPIGWDSPFTGIFDGKGYQIQNLYINRPTNSFVGLFSYANSATIKNVGVIVDNILGGAYTGALLGICNAWCDIDSVYSISTSTGSGAVDNYWGGFVGGLAGEIRDTNISNSYSTVPVTGTYVVGGLVGYNNNSSIISNSYFSGVVTGNNNSIGGLAGRNNGTIINSYAISNVSGVQYYEAGGLVGLFEGGTISKSYVVGAVSGATYKGGLVGTYYAGGVFSDSYWNTEVSGLSNICGSGSGKMIILVFAGRAFRPSRVKIRTAMARKTEWIIATRIRRKPLLECAVARIRFPLIAVVIHVI
;
A
#
# COMPACT_ATOMS: atom_id res chain seq x y z
N MET A 1 -24.14 35.03 28.66
CA MET A 1 -22.85 34.43 28.25
C MET A 1 -22.17 35.43 27.34
N PRO A 2 -20.96 35.92 27.64
CA PRO A 2 -20.21 36.74 26.70
C PRO A 2 -20.08 36.00 25.37
N GLY A 3 -20.40 36.69 24.28
CA GLY A 3 -20.22 36.15 22.93
C GLY A 3 -18.76 36.30 22.51
N ILE A 4 -18.22 35.26 21.89
CA ILE A 4 -16.90 35.25 21.27
C ILE A 4 -17.11 35.26 19.76
N ASN A 5 -16.51 36.24 19.07
CA ASN A 5 -16.68 36.46 17.63
C ASN A 5 -15.37 36.51 16.83
N SER A 6 -14.22 36.48 17.50
CA SER A 6 -12.91 36.62 16.85
C SER A 6 -11.80 35.87 17.59
N CYS A 7 -10.70 35.62 16.89
CA CYS A 7 -9.53 34.96 17.47
C CYS A 7 -8.87 35.79 18.59
N VAL A 8 -8.97 37.12 18.51
CA VAL A 8 -8.53 38.05 19.56
C VAL A 8 -9.34 37.87 20.84
N GLU A 9 -10.67 37.71 20.73
CA GLU A 9 -11.51 37.48 21.90
C GLU A 9 -11.29 36.12 22.56
N LEU A 10 -10.98 35.08 21.77
CA LEU A 10 -10.53 33.80 22.33
C LEU A 10 -9.29 33.97 23.22
N GLN A 11 -8.34 34.81 22.81
CA GLN A 11 -7.14 35.13 23.58
C GLN A 11 -7.39 35.94 24.86
N LYS A 12 -8.56 36.57 25.02
CA LYS A 12 -8.91 37.28 26.26
C LYS A 12 -9.23 36.30 27.40
N ILE A 13 -9.68 35.09 27.08
CA ILE A 13 -10.09 34.10 28.09
C ILE A 13 -8.87 33.74 28.97
N GLY A 14 -8.96 34.11 30.25
CA GLY A 14 -7.90 33.94 31.25
C GLY A 14 -6.80 34.98 31.23
N ASN A 15 -6.75 35.87 30.24
CA ASN A 15 -5.78 36.97 30.17
C ASN A 15 -6.41 38.36 30.43
N ASP A 16 -7.75 38.45 30.39
CA ASP A 16 -8.53 39.65 30.70
C ASP A 16 -9.47 39.37 31.90
N PRO A 17 -9.50 40.22 32.95
CA PRO A 17 -10.42 40.07 34.08
C PRO A 17 -11.90 39.95 33.70
N ALA A 18 -12.33 40.51 32.56
CA ALA A 18 -13.69 40.40 32.05
C ALA A 18 -14.00 39.02 31.42
N TYR A 19 -12.97 38.22 31.14
CA TYR A 19 -13.07 36.89 30.53
C TYR A 19 -12.37 35.84 31.42
N PRO A 20 -12.91 35.52 32.61
CA PRO A 20 -12.28 34.57 33.53
C PRO A 20 -12.31 33.12 33.03
N LEU A 21 -11.35 32.29 33.46
CA LEU A 21 -11.23 30.87 33.08
C LEU A 21 -12.38 29.97 33.55
N ASN A 22 -13.20 30.43 34.51
CA ASN A 22 -14.40 29.73 34.98
C ASN A 22 -15.70 30.33 34.40
N GLY A 23 -15.60 31.20 33.39
CA GLY A 23 -16.75 31.85 32.75
C GLY A 23 -17.50 30.93 31.78
N SER A 24 -18.68 31.39 31.33
CA SER A 24 -19.49 30.68 30.33
C SER A 24 -19.56 31.44 29.02
N TYR A 25 -19.02 30.86 27.95
CA TYR A 25 -18.81 31.50 26.65
C TYR A 25 -19.60 30.80 25.55
N ILE A 26 -20.07 31.59 24.59
CA ILE A 26 -20.70 31.08 23.36
C ILE A 26 -19.98 31.66 22.14
N LEU A 27 -19.82 30.86 21.08
CA LEU A 27 -19.47 31.42 19.78
C LEU A 27 -20.70 32.10 19.17
N THR A 28 -20.47 33.22 18.48
CA THR A 28 -21.54 33.98 17.81
C THR A 28 -21.44 33.97 16.28
N ASN A 29 -20.33 33.49 15.74
CA ASN A 29 -20.05 33.33 14.31
C ASN A 29 -18.85 32.40 14.12
N ASN A 30 -18.60 31.99 12.87
CA ASN A 30 -17.34 31.35 12.50
C ASN A 30 -16.16 32.30 12.72
N ILE A 31 -15.07 31.77 13.28
CA ILE A 31 -13.85 32.50 13.60
C ILE A 31 -12.72 32.02 12.70
N ASP A 32 -12.03 32.96 12.05
CA ASP A 32 -10.80 32.70 11.32
C ASP A 32 -9.59 33.11 12.18
N CYS A 33 -8.71 32.16 12.46
CA CYS A 33 -7.50 32.33 13.26
C CYS A 33 -6.22 32.32 12.41
N ARG A 34 -6.28 32.48 11.08
CA ARG A 34 -5.09 32.46 10.21
C ARG A 34 -4.00 33.47 10.60
N ALA A 35 -4.38 34.58 11.23
CA ALA A 35 -3.46 35.61 11.75
C ALA A 35 -2.54 35.07 12.87
N THR A 36 -2.79 33.88 13.40
CA THR A 36 -1.90 33.19 14.33
C THR A 36 -0.70 32.56 13.64
N ASN A 37 -0.76 32.30 12.33
CA ASN A 37 0.38 31.79 11.57
C ASN A 37 1.37 32.92 11.26
N PRO A 38 2.65 32.85 11.68
CA PRO A 38 3.66 33.87 11.34
C PRO A 38 3.91 34.07 9.85
N GLY A 39 3.60 33.07 9.02
CA GLY A 39 3.75 33.14 7.57
C GLY A 39 2.52 33.68 6.82
N ASP A 40 1.42 33.99 7.51
CA ASP A 40 0.19 34.48 6.87
C ASP A 40 0.18 36.02 6.78
N PRO A 41 -0.19 36.61 5.63
CA PRO A 41 -0.26 38.07 5.47
C PRO A 41 -1.23 38.78 6.43
N ALA A 42 -2.21 38.06 6.98
CA ALA A 42 -3.13 38.60 7.98
C ALA A 42 -2.52 38.70 9.39
N ASN A 43 -1.31 38.19 9.60
CA ASN A 43 -0.60 38.31 10.88
C ASN A 43 -0.09 39.75 11.05
N ASP A 44 -0.86 40.55 11.77
CA ASP A 44 -0.52 41.93 12.15
C ASP A 44 0.33 42.01 13.44
N GLY A 45 0.62 40.87 14.06
CA GLY A 45 1.36 40.79 15.31
C GLY A 45 0.53 40.91 16.58
N SER A 46 -0.79 41.03 16.50
CA SER A 46 -1.67 41.25 17.65
C SER A 46 -2.12 39.96 18.36
N ILE A 47 -2.03 38.80 17.69
CA ILE A 47 -2.55 37.50 18.17
C ILE A 47 -1.42 36.46 18.32
N CYS A 48 -0.15 36.84 18.10
CA CYS A 48 0.99 35.94 18.15
C CYS A 48 2.01 36.33 19.24
N ASP A 49 2.53 35.32 19.96
CA ASP A 49 3.77 35.47 20.71
C ASP A 49 4.92 35.54 19.68
N LYS A 50 5.42 36.75 19.40
CA LYS A 50 6.50 36.97 18.43
C LYS A 50 7.87 36.51 18.93
N ASP A 51 8.04 36.38 20.25
CA ASP A 51 9.35 36.25 20.88
C ASP A 51 9.52 34.92 21.66
N GLY A 52 8.50 34.04 21.68
CA GLY A 52 8.53 32.78 22.42
C GLY A 52 8.67 32.96 23.93
N SER A 53 8.14 34.08 24.44
CA SER A 53 8.32 34.57 25.81
C SER A 53 7.45 33.86 26.84
N ILE A 54 6.41 33.11 26.42
CA ILE A 54 5.46 32.47 27.35
C ILE A 54 6.12 31.33 28.16
N TYR A 55 7.19 30.72 27.64
CA TYR A 55 7.96 29.68 28.34
C TYR A 55 9.49 29.86 28.28
N GLY A 56 9.98 30.94 27.68
CA GLY A 56 11.43 31.23 27.56
C GLY A 56 12.20 30.34 26.57
N THR A 57 11.53 29.58 25.70
CA THR A 57 12.14 28.54 24.84
C THR A 57 11.83 28.63 23.33
N GLY A 58 11.10 29.66 22.84
CA GLY A 58 11.05 29.99 21.40
C GLY A 58 9.97 29.28 20.54
N GLY A 59 8.69 29.37 20.93
CA GLY A 59 7.53 28.95 20.12
C GLY A 59 6.79 30.13 19.43
N THR A 60 5.86 29.84 18.53
CA THR A 60 5.04 30.83 17.78
C THR A 60 3.59 30.38 17.63
N GLY A 61 2.66 31.34 17.49
CA GLY A 61 1.25 31.08 17.18
C GLY A 61 0.27 31.46 18.28
N PHE A 62 -0.91 30.81 18.26
CA PHE A 62 -1.94 30.98 19.29
C PHE A 62 -1.42 30.49 20.65
N LYS A 63 -1.69 31.24 21.72
CA LYS A 63 -1.44 30.79 23.10
C LYS A 63 -2.64 29.96 23.57
N PRO A 64 -2.46 28.69 24.02
CA PRO A 64 -3.58 27.86 24.47
C PRO A 64 -4.33 28.55 25.61
N ILE A 65 -5.65 28.39 25.65
CA ILE A 65 -6.44 28.82 26.80
C ILE A 65 -5.98 27.98 27.99
N GLY A 66 -5.60 28.64 29.09
CA GLY A 66 -5.12 27.98 30.32
C GLY A 66 -6.21 27.15 31.00
N LEU A 67 -5.97 26.72 32.25
CA LEU A 67 -6.84 25.83 33.03
C LEU A 67 -8.32 26.27 33.07
N PHE A 68 -9.08 25.81 32.07
CA PHE A 68 -10.46 26.22 31.86
C PHE A 68 -11.39 25.35 32.70
N SER A 69 -12.30 25.97 33.45
CA SER A 69 -13.24 25.29 34.35
C SER A 69 -14.69 25.74 34.15
N GLY A 70 -14.93 26.47 33.05
CA GLY A 70 -16.22 27.05 32.72
C GLY A 70 -17.03 26.22 31.71
N ILE A 71 -17.92 26.91 31.00
CA ILE A 71 -18.71 26.33 29.90
C ILE A 71 -18.27 26.98 28.60
N PHE A 72 -17.93 26.20 27.58
CA PHE A 72 -17.67 26.71 26.24
C PHE A 72 -18.59 25.99 25.25
N ASP A 73 -19.51 26.75 24.65
CA ASP A 73 -20.50 26.24 23.72
C ASP A 73 -20.30 26.88 22.34
N GLY A 74 -19.87 26.05 21.38
CA GLY A 74 -19.57 26.49 20.03
C GLY A 74 -20.80 26.80 19.18
N LYS A 75 -22.02 26.43 19.61
CA LYS A 75 -23.27 26.65 18.86
C LYS A 75 -23.25 26.18 17.40
N GLY A 76 -22.38 25.21 17.08
CA GLY A 76 -22.15 24.71 15.73
C GLY A 76 -21.30 25.63 14.83
N TYR A 77 -20.78 26.74 15.35
CA TYR A 77 -19.83 27.59 14.63
C TYR A 77 -18.42 26.98 14.61
N GLN A 78 -17.64 27.36 13.60
CA GLN A 78 -16.31 26.83 13.34
C GLN A 78 -15.21 27.81 13.74
N ILE A 79 -14.14 27.30 14.34
CA ILE A 79 -12.86 27.99 14.47
C ILE A 79 -11.90 27.37 13.45
N GLN A 80 -11.30 28.20 12.59
CA GLN A 80 -10.59 27.75 11.41
C GLN A 80 -9.16 28.32 11.36
N ASN A 81 -8.24 27.62 10.69
CA ASN A 81 -6.88 28.10 10.37
C ASN A 81 -6.03 28.46 11.60
N LEU A 82 -6.28 27.81 12.74
CA LEU A 82 -5.52 28.02 13.96
C LEU A 82 -4.13 27.39 13.83
N TYR A 83 -3.09 28.16 14.11
CA TYR A 83 -1.70 27.73 14.07
C TYR A 83 -1.06 27.80 15.46
N MET A 84 -0.43 26.70 15.87
CA MET A 84 0.28 26.57 17.14
C MET A 84 1.57 25.77 16.95
N SER A 85 2.70 26.35 17.34
CA SER A 85 4.02 25.70 17.28
C SER A 85 4.80 25.97 18.56
N TYR A 86 5.01 24.93 19.37
CA TYR A 86 5.70 25.01 20.65
C TYR A 86 7.07 24.36 20.61
N LYS A 87 7.96 24.88 21.45
CA LYS A 87 9.17 24.19 21.86
C LYS A 87 9.06 23.87 23.34
N ALA A 88 9.07 22.58 23.67
CA ALA A 88 8.88 22.12 25.05
C ALA A 88 9.89 22.82 25.98
N ALA A 89 9.41 23.38 27.09
CA ALA A 89 10.29 23.96 28.10
C ALA A 89 11.01 22.85 28.87
N ILE A 90 12.20 23.14 29.38
CA ILE A 90 12.93 22.21 30.25
C ILE A 90 12.08 21.98 31.51
N TYR A 91 11.91 20.72 31.93
CA TYR A 91 11.28 20.31 33.20
C TYR A 91 9.75 20.43 33.37
N TYR A 92 8.98 20.82 32.34
CA TYR A 92 7.51 20.92 32.46
C TYR A 92 6.78 20.19 31.34
N ASP A 93 5.64 19.57 31.68
CA ASP A 93 4.73 18.97 30.69
C ASP A 93 4.13 20.06 29.81
N THR A 94 4.27 19.93 28.50
CA THR A 94 3.70 20.87 27.53
C THR A 94 2.35 20.37 27.04
N PHE A 95 1.25 20.90 27.57
CA PHE A 95 -0.11 20.60 27.08
C PHE A 95 -0.57 21.66 26.07
N ALA A 96 -1.06 21.23 24.90
CA ALA A 96 -1.55 22.17 23.91
C ALA A 96 -2.78 21.67 23.14
N GLY A 97 -3.61 22.65 22.79
CA GLY A 97 -4.88 22.57 22.10
C GLY A 97 -5.49 23.96 22.05
N LEU A 98 -6.72 24.12 21.54
CA LEU A 98 -7.45 25.37 21.77
C LEU A 98 -7.48 25.68 23.28
N PHE A 99 -7.74 24.64 24.07
CA PHE A 99 -7.51 24.61 25.51
C PHE A 99 -6.22 23.83 25.79
N GLY A 100 -5.26 24.45 26.46
CA GLY A 100 -4.09 23.74 26.98
C GLY A 100 -4.54 22.74 28.05
N GLU A 101 -5.35 23.20 29.00
CA GLU A 101 -5.88 22.39 30.09
C GLU A 101 -7.35 22.71 30.35
N ALA A 102 -8.15 21.68 30.65
CA ALA A 102 -9.53 21.83 31.10
C ALA A 102 -9.78 20.97 32.35
N ASN A 103 -10.41 21.54 33.38
CA ASN A 103 -10.71 20.88 34.64
C ASN A 103 -12.11 21.21 35.15
N GLY A 104 -12.99 20.21 35.22
CA GLY A 104 -14.38 20.43 35.66
C GLY A 104 -15.23 21.24 34.68
N ALA A 105 -14.81 21.37 33.42
CA ALA A 105 -15.47 22.19 32.42
C ALA A 105 -16.54 21.41 31.63
N GLU A 106 -17.33 22.16 30.86
CA GLU A 106 -18.22 21.62 29.82
C GLU A 106 -17.85 22.25 28.48
N ILE A 107 -17.42 21.44 27.52
CA ILE A 107 -17.02 21.88 26.19
C ILE A 107 -17.92 21.17 25.17
N LYS A 108 -18.68 21.94 24.38
CA LYS A 108 -19.65 21.36 23.44
C LYS A 108 -19.83 22.13 22.16
N GLU A 109 -20.27 21.42 21.12
CA GLU A 109 -20.63 21.98 19.81
C GLU A 109 -19.50 22.78 19.14
N ILE A 110 -18.24 22.40 19.39
CA ILE A 110 -17.06 23.10 18.84
C ILE A 110 -16.55 22.37 17.61
N SER A 111 -16.37 23.14 16.55
CA SER A 111 -15.87 22.66 15.27
C SER A 111 -14.52 23.30 14.95
N LEU A 112 -13.45 22.51 14.94
CA LEU A 112 -12.11 22.99 14.62
C LEU A 112 -11.66 22.48 13.25
N THR A 113 -11.42 23.39 12.30
CA THR A 113 -11.01 23.02 10.94
C THR A 113 -9.70 23.65 10.50
N ASN A 114 -8.89 22.88 9.77
CA ASN A 114 -7.57 23.32 9.30
C ASN A 114 -6.68 23.85 10.45
N ILE A 115 -6.53 23.04 11.50
CA ILE A 115 -5.71 23.37 12.66
C ILE A 115 -4.35 22.69 12.52
N SER A 116 -3.27 23.39 12.85
CA SER A 116 -1.92 22.82 12.94
C SER A 116 -1.38 23.01 14.34
N ILE A 117 -1.12 21.91 15.03
CA ILE A 117 -0.54 21.90 16.38
C ILE A 117 0.72 21.05 16.36
N THR A 118 1.84 21.70 16.63
CA THR A 118 3.14 21.04 16.75
C THR A 118 3.75 21.38 18.08
N ALA A 119 4.22 20.38 18.83
CA ALA A 119 5.21 20.59 19.88
C ALA A 119 6.50 19.86 19.50
N SER A 120 7.61 20.59 19.55
CA SER A 120 8.94 20.13 19.13
C SER A 120 9.95 20.19 20.27
N ARG A 121 10.98 19.35 20.16
CA ARG A 121 12.10 19.28 21.11
C ARG A 121 12.86 20.59 21.33
N PHE A 122 13.31 20.83 22.56
CA PHE A 122 14.30 21.85 22.90
C PHE A 122 15.67 21.18 23.15
N THR A 123 16.67 21.51 22.34
CA THR A 123 18.00 20.86 22.36
C THR A 123 18.88 21.40 23.48
N ILE A 124 18.69 20.92 24.72
CA ILE A 124 19.75 20.92 25.75
C ILE A 124 19.62 19.71 26.68
N ASN A 125 20.76 19.27 27.19
CA ASN A 125 21.08 17.98 27.83
C ASN A 125 20.29 17.52 29.07
N GLN A 126 19.04 17.93 29.32
CA GLN A 126 18.25 17.46 30.47
C GLN A 126 16.75 17.40 30.16
N TYR A 127 16.11 16.27 30.53
CA TYR A 127 14.67 15.95 30.55
C TYR A 127 13.71 16.88 29.78
N CYS A 128 13.20 16.41 28.64
CA CYS A 128 12.14 17.07 27.87
C CYS A 128 10.90 16.18 27.87
N TYR A 129 9.75 16.73 28.27
CA TYR A 129 8.44 16.07 28.21
C TYR A 129 7.59 16.79 27.16
N ALA A 130 7.20 16.11 26.08
CA ALA A 130 6.10 16.62 25.26
C ALA A 130 4.81 16.17 25.92
N GLY A 131 4.14 17.06 26.63
CA GLY A 131 2.84 16.76 27.23
C GLY A 131 1.76 16.44 26.16
N GLY A 132 0.52 16.31 26.62
CA GLY A 132 -0.65 16.04 25.79
C GLY A 132 -0.92 17.09 24.73
N LEU A 133 -0.88 16.70 23.46
CA LEU A 133 -1.36 17.51 22.35
C LEU A 133 -2.70 16.98 21.85
N GLY A 134 -3.70 17.86 21.86
CA GLY A 134 -5.02 17.61 21.30
C GLY A 134 -5.43 18.76 20.39
N GLY A 135 -6.16 18.49 19.32
CA GLY A 135 -6.78 19.54 18.49
C GLY A 135 -7.59 20.52 19.34
N LEU A 136 -8.40 19.99 20.26
CA LEU A 136 -9.29 20.75 21.13
C LEU A 136 -8.72 20.96 22.54
N VAL A 137 -8.29 19.87 23.20
CA VAL A 137 -7.77 19.93 24.58
C VAL A 137 -6.45 19.19 24.72
N GLY A 138 -5.42 19.83 25.25
CA GLY A 138 -4.16 19.16 25.58
C GLY A 138 -4.31 18.18 26.74
N TYR A 139 -4.73 18.68 27.91
CA TYR A 139 -5.03 17.91 29.12
C TYR A 139 -6.48 18.12 29.57
N ASN A 140 -7.26 17.03 29.59
CA ASN A 140 -8.67 17.05 29.93
C ASN A 140 -8.91 16.28 31.23
N ASN A 141 -9.40 16.95 32.28
CA ASN A 141 -9.66 16.35 33.59
C ASN A 141 -11.08 16.68 34.05
N ASN A 142 -11.87 15.67 34.44
CA ASN A 142 -13.26 15.86 34.91
C ASN A 142 -14.12 16.77 34.00
N THR A 143 -13.84 16.81 32.70
CA THR A 143 -14.43 17.77 31.74
C THR A 143 -15.15 17.01 30.63
N ASN A 144 -16.42 17.33 30.43
CA ASN A 144 -17.24 16.66 29.41
C ASN A 144 -17.04 17.33 28.05
N ILE A 145 -16.79 16.51 27.03
CA ILE A 145 -16.69 16.95 25.63
C ILE A 145 -17.83 16.30 24.83
N SER A 146 -18.64 17.10 24.15
CA SER A 146 -19.74 16.58 23.34
C SER A 146 -19.94 17.32 22.02
N ASN A 147 -20.40 16.62 20.99
CA ASN A 147 -20.73 17.22 19.69
C ASN A 147 -19.59 18.08 19.10
N SER A 148 -18.34 17.66 19.33
CA SER A 148 -17.16 18.49 19.01
C SER A 148 -16.19 17.73 18.11
N TYR A 149 -15.51 18.44 17.22
CA TYR A 149 -14.61 17.80 16.28
C TYR A 149 -13.39 18.62 15.89
N ALA A 150 -12.35 17.91 15.43
CA ALA A 150 -11.11 18.51 14.96
C ALA A 150 -10.60 17.86 13.67
N THR A 151 -10.31 18.67 12.65
CA THR A 151 -9.53 18.24 11.47
C THR A 151 -8.06 18.61 11.59
N ALA A 152 -7.54 18.55 12.82
CA ALA A 152 -6.22 19.05 13.19
C ALA A 152 -5.08 18.12 12.74
N SER A 153 -4.00 18.70 12.20
CA SER A 153 -2.70 18.03 12.14
C SER A 153 -2.03 18.18 13.50
N VAL A 154 -1.86 17.07 14.21
CA VAL A 154 -1.27 17.03 15.57
C VAL A 154 0.05 16.28 15.52
N MET A 155 1.13 16.94 15.94
CA MET A 155 2.47 16.33 16.03
C MET A 155 3.09 16.60 17.40
N ALA A 156 3.21 15.54 18.21
CA ALA A 156 3.90 15.57 19.50
C ALA A 156 5.29 14.93 19.38
N ASP A 157 6.36 15.70 19.51
CA ASP A 157 7.74 15.20 19.59
C ASP A 157 8.24 15.25 21.05
N GLY A 158 8.19 14.10 21.72
CA GLY A 158 8.63 13.89 23.10
C GLY A 158 10.10 13.54 23.28
N GLY A 159 11.00 13.96 22.38
CA GLY A 159 12.43 13.62 22.46
C GLY A 159 13.20 14.24 23.64
N GLY A 160 14.12 13.46 24.24
CA GLY A 160 15.03 13.83 25.33
C GLY A 160 15.97 12.69 25.74
N SER A 161 17.14 12.97 26.32
CA SER A 161 18.24 11.99 26.52
C SER A 161 17.95 10.82 27.48
N SER A 162 16.83 10.81 28.22
CA SER A 162 16.54 9.74 29.19
C SER A 162 15.09 9.28 29.34
N SER A 163 14.03 10.11 29.20
CA SER A 163 12.66 9.68 29.57
C SER A 163 11.47 10.52 29.01
N GLY A 164 11.56 11.05 27.79
CA GLY A 164 10.45 11.83 27.24
C GLY A 164 9.27 10.95 26.81
N THR A 165 8.04 11.33 27.15
CA THR A 165 6.82 10.66 26.66
C THR A 165 6.06 11.63 25.78
N GLY A 166 5.57 11.20 24.62
CA GLY A 166 4.72 12.00 23.74
C GLY A 166 3.28 11.48 23.71
N TYR A 167 2.31 12.33 24.01
CA TYR A 167 0.88 12.01 23.94
C TYR A 167 0.23 12.83 22.81
N ALA A 168 -0.21 12.18 21.73
CA ALA A 168 -0.86 12.85 20.62
C ALA A 168 -2.28 12.29 20.39
N GLY A 169 -3.27 13.18 20.44
CA GLY A 169 -4.65 12.87 20.06
C GLY A 169 -5.20 13.88 19.06
N GLY A 170 -6.01 13.44 18.10
CA GLY A 170 -6.60 14.38 17.15
C GLY A 170 -7.56 15.38 17.80
N LEU A 171 -8.28 14.96 18.85
CA LEU A 171 -9.17 15.82 19.64
C LEU A 171 -8.59 16.13 21.03
N VAL A 172 -8.12 15.11 21.76
CA VAL A 172 -7.61 15.25 23.13
C VAL A 172 -6.27 14.54 23.30
N GLY A 173 -5.25 15.23 23.83
CA GLY A 173 -3.95 14.62 24.07
C GLY A 173 -3.97 13.61 25.23
N TYR A 174 -4.29 14.11 26.41
CA TYR A 174 -4.39 13.34 27.65
C TYR A 174 -5.77 13.55 28.29
N ASN A 175 -6.45 12.47 28.67
CA ASN A 175 -7.83 12.51 29.14
C ASN A 175 -8.02 11.71 30.44
N ASN A 176 -8.73 12.27 31.43
CA ASN A 176 -8.86 11.69 32.77
C ASN A 176 -10.22 11.95 33.42
N ASN A 177 -10.92 10.87 33.81
CA ASN A 177 -12.23 10.90 34.48
C ASN A 177 -13.29 11.70 33.70
N THR A 178 -13.47 11.43 32.40
CA THR A 178 -14.35 12.24 31.53
C THR A 178 -15.25 11.42 30.61
N ASN A 179 -16.22 12.11 30.00
CA ASN A 179 -17.04 11.59 28.91
C ASN A 179 -16.74 12.36 27.62
N ILE A 180 -16.45 11.62 26.53
CA ILE A 180 -16.36 12.15 25.17
C ILE A 180 -17.48 11.51 24.34
N SER A 181 -18.38 12.32 23.79
CA SER A 181 -19.55 11.81 23.07
C SER A 181 -19.84 12.55 21.78
N ASN A 182 -20.35 11.84 20.76
CA ASN A 182 -20.73 12.43 19.47
C ASN A 182 -19.61 13.31 18.87
N SER A 183 -18.36 12.87 19.01
CA SER A 183 -17.18 13.70 18.75
C SER A 183 -16.19 12.97 17.86
N TYR A 184 -15.43 13.71 17.05
CA TYR A 184 -14.57 13.05 16.06
C TYR A 184 -13.30 13.82 15.69
N ALA A 185 -12.34 13.10 15.11
CA ALA A 185 -11.14 13.69 14.56
C ALA A 185 -10.75 13.07 13.21
N THR A 186 -10.38 13.89 12.23
CA THR A 186 -10.07 13.39 10.86
C THR A 186 -8.70 13.81 10.34
N GLY A 187 -7.99 14.67 11.06
CA GLY A 187 -6.65 15.11 10.68
C GLY A 187 -5.56 14.09 11.06
N PRO A 188 -4.36 14.22 10.51
CA PRO A 188 -3.25 13.32 10.81
C PRO A 188 -2.75 13.51 12.25
N VAL A 189 -2.44 12.41 12.93
CA VAL A 189 -1.89 12.40 14.28
C VAL A 189 -0.54 11.69 14.28
N SER A 190 0.48 12.34 14.83
CA SER A 190 1.82 11.78 14.98
C SER A 190 2.34 11.99 16.40
N ALA A 191 2.83 10.92 17.03
CA ALA A 191 3.65 10.99 18.24
C ALA A 191 5.04 10.44 17.94
N ASP A 192 6.08 11.25 18.11
CA ASP A 192 7.48 10.84 17.96
C ASP A 192 8.17 10.95 19.32
N SER A 193 9.09 10.02 19.61
CA SER A 193 9.83 10.02 20.87
C SER A 193 11.24 9.44 20.68
N SER A 194 12.26 10.29 20.92
CA SER A 194 13.66 9.94 20.73
C SER A 194 14.43 10.01 22.06
N GLY A 195 14.74 8.86 22.65
CA GLY A 195 15.44 8.72 23.93
C GLY A 195 15.43 7.28 24.44
N ALA A 196 16.46 6.82 25.15
CA ALA A 196 16.64 5.39 25.48
C ALA A 196 15.47 4.71 26.24
N THR A 197 14.58 5.47 26.88
CA THR A 197 13.34 4.94 27.51
C THR A 197 12.08 5.73 27.11
N ALA A 198 12.13 6.45 26.00
CA ALA A 198 11.07 7.34 25.56
C ALA A 198 9.88 6.55 25.00
N ASN A 199 8.66 6.91 25.43
CA ASN A 199 7.42 6.27 24.98
C ASN A 199 6.64 7.21 24.05
N SER A 200 5.96 6.68 23.05
CA SER A 200 5.02 7.46 22.23
C SER A 200 3.64 6.82 22.20
N TYR A 201 2.63 7.64 22.44
CA TYR A 201 1.23 7.23 22.43
C TYR A 201 0.45 8.11 21.46
N ALA A 202 -0.01 7.52 20.36
CA ALA A 202 -0.78 8.20 19.33
C ALA A 202 -2.18 7.57 19.21
N GLY A 203 -3.21 8.40 19.30
CA GLY A 203 -4.60 8.01 19.05
C GLY A 203 -5.28 8.96 18.08
N GLY A 204 -6.07 8.45 17.14
CA GLY A 204 -6.75 9.32 16.19
C GLY A 204 -7.70 10.31 16.87
N LEU A 205 -8.39 9.91 17.95
CA LEU A 205 -9.23 10.78 18.77
C LEU A 205 -8.51 11.21 20.06
N VAL A 206 -7.98 10.23 20.81
CA VAL A 206 -7.37 10.45 22.13
C VAL A 206 -6.02 9.75 22.25
N GLY A 207 -4.96 10.47 22.63
CA GLY A 207 -3.63 9.87 22.82
C GLY A 207 -3.59 8.90 23.99
N TYR A 208 -3.94 9.39 25.18
CA TYR A 208 -4.04 8.59 26.42
C TYR A 208 -5.32 8.91 27.16
N THR A 209 -5.98 7.87 27.69
CA THR A 209 -7.22 8.03 28.44
C THR A 209 -7.27 7.17 29.70
N ASP A 210 -7.89 7.71 30.76
CA ASP A 210 -8.04 7.07 32.06
C ASP A 210 -9.45 7.29 32.61
N ASN A 211 -10.10 6.24 33.12
CA ASN A 211 -11.45 6.30 33.70
C ASN A 211 -12.48 7.06 32.82
N THR A 212 -12.67 6.62 31.58
CA THR A 212 -13.35 7.42 30.55
C THR A 212 -14.40 6.64 29.78
N ILE A 213 -15.46 7.34 29.39
CA ILE A 213 -16.46 6.85 28.44
C ILE A 213 -16.30 7.57 27.11
N ILE A 214 -16.20 6.80 26.01
CA ILE A 214 -16.22 7.29 24.64
C ILE A 214 -17.42 6.66 23.93
N LEU A 215 -18.32 7.51 23.42
CA LEU A 215 -19.59 7.10 22.82
C LEU A 215 -19.82 7.81 21.48
N ASN A 216 -20.36 7.12 20.48
CA ASN A 216 -20.75 7.72 19.19
C ASN A 216 -19.63 8.56 18.56
N SER A 217 -18.39 8.07 18.64
CA SER A 217 -17.21 8.87 18.30
C SER A 217 -16.32 8.17 17.31
N TYR A 218 -15.57 8.93 16.50
CA TYR A 218 -14.78 8.31 15.45
C TYR A 218 -13.50 9.05 15.10
N ALA A 219 -12.59 8.31 14.47
CA ALA A 219 -11.38 8.87 13.89
C ALA A 219 -11.03 8.27 12.52
N THR A 220 -10.72 9.12 11.54
CA THR A 220 -10.45 8.69 10.16
C THR A 220 -9.09 9.12 9.63
N GLY A 221 -8.38 9.99 10.35
CA GLY A 221 -7.06 10.46 9.98
C GLY A 221 -5.97 9.39 10.19
N PRO A 222 -4.84 9.46 9.47
CA PRO A 222 -3.72 8.55 9.69
C PRO A 222 -3.11 8.77 11.08
N VAL A 223 -2.76 7.68 11.76
CA VAL A 223 -2.12 7.68 13.08
C VAL A 223 -0.72 7.09 12.96
N MET A 224 0.28 7.84 13.40
CA MET A 224 1.66 7.41 13.45
C MET A 224 2.22 7.54 14.86
N SER A 225 2.87 6.48 15.34
CA SER A 225 3.62 6.51 16.59
C SER A 225 5.02 5.99 16.30
N ASN A 226 6.02 6.80 16.62
CA ASN A 226 7.43 6.46 16.45
C ASN A 226 8.13 6.60 17.80
N GLY A 227 8.97 5.64 18.16
CA GLY A 227 9.58 5.60 19.47
C GLY A 227 10.83 4.76 19.50
N THR A 228 11.57 4.89 20.59
CA THR A 228 12.82 4.16 20.85
C THR A 228 12.67 3.18 22.02
N SER A 229 11.49 3.14 22.66
CA SER A 229 11.12 2.11 23.63
C SER A 229 9.69 1.63 23.34
N ARG A 230 8.67 2.09 24.11
CA ARG A 230 7.28 1.67 23.93
C ARG A 230 6.52 2.61 23.00
N THR A 231 5.94 2.04 21.96
CA THR A 231 5.15 2.78 20.99
C THR A 231 3.76 2.17 20.90
N TYR A 232 2.75 2.95 21.31
CA TYR A 232 1.36 2.53 21.26
C TYR A 232 0.57 3.41 20.31
N ALA A 233 0.01 2.79 19.27
CA ALA A 233 -0.76 3.47 18.25
C ALA A 233 -2.15 2.85 18.14
N GLY A 234 -3.19 3.66 18.25
CA GLY A 234 -4.56 3.22 18.02
C GLY A 234 -5.31 4.14 17.07
N GLY A 235 -6.13 3.57 16.18
CA GLY A 235 -6.90 4.41 15.26
C GLY A 235 -7.86 5.35 15.97
N LEU A 236 -8.42 4.98 17.12
CA LEU A 236 -9.22 5.86 17.99
C LEU A 236 -8.44 6.29 19.24
N ILE A 237 -7.83 5.34 19.96
CA ILE A 237 -7.17 5.56 21.25
C ILE A 237 -5.77 4.95 21.27
N GLY A 238 -4.73 5.73 21.61
CA GLY A 238 -3.37 5.20 21.74
C GLY A 238 -3.24 4.21 22.90
N GLN A 239 -3.51 4.67 24.12
CA GLN A 239 -3.50 3.84 25.32
C GLN A 239 -4.69 4.12 26.25
N THR A 240 -5.19 3.08 26.90
CA THR A 240 -6.17 3.17 27.99
C THR A 240 -5.59 2.81 29.36
N TYR A 241 -6.17 3.38 30.41
CA TYR A 241 -5.90 3.03 31.81
C TYR A 241 -7.19 2.92 32.65
N ARG A 242 -7.25 1.91 33.54
CA ARG A 242 -8.39 1.65 34.45
C ARG A 242 -9.74 1.49 33.73
N ASN A 243 -10.82 2.12 34.21
CA ASN A 243 -12.18 1.87 33.74
C ASN A 243 -12.47 2.58 32.42
N ILE A 244 -12.48 1.87 31.30
CA ILE A 244 -12.83 2.45 30.00
C ILE A 244 -14.07 1.80 29.43
N SER A 245 -14.93 2.62 28.81
CA SER A 245 -16.01 2.15 27.94
C SER A 245 -15.90 2.84 26.58
N VAL A 246 -15.75 2.06 25.51
CA VAL A 246 -15.82 2.54 24.13
C VAL A 246 -17.00 1.85 23.47
N SER A 247 -18.02 2.62 23.07
CA SER A 247 -19.21 2.08 22.42
C SER A 247 -19.64 2.89 21.22
N ASP A 248 -20.30 2.24 20.26
CA ASP A 248 -20.85 2.87 19.06
C ASP A 248 -19.81 3.75 18.35
N SER A 249 -18.57 3.28 18.27
CA SER A 249 -17.43 4.11 17.85
C SER A 249 -16.58 3.38 16.82
N TYR A 250 -15.86 4.15 15.99
CA TYR A 250 -15.09 3.52 14.92
C TYR A 250 -13.82 4.26 14.52
N ALA A 251 -12.90 3.52 13.89
CA ALA A 251 -11.70 4.08 13.30
C ALA A 251 -11.41 3.50 11.90
N THR A 252 -11.13 4.36 10.92
CA THR A 252 -10.86 3.93 9.53
C THR A 252 -9.50 4.37 9.01
N GLY A 253 -8.80 5.25 9.74
CA GLY A 253 -7.48 5.74 9.35
C GLY A 253 -6.40 4.67 9.48
N PRO A 254 -5.35 4.70 8.63
CA PRO A 254 -4.23 3.78 8.75
C PRO A 254 -3.46 4.03 10.06
N VAL A 255 -2.99 2.96 10.70
CA VAL A 255 -2.23 3.01 11.95
C VAL A 255 -0.83 2.46 11.70
N THR A 256 0.20 3.24 12.02
CA THR A 256 1.61 2.83 11.90
C THR A 256 2.31 3.03 13.24
N ALA A 257 2.99 1.99 13.72
CA ALA A 257 3.82 2.03 14.90
C ALA A 257 5.22 1.48 14.62
N THR A 258 6.24 2.23 15.05
CA THR A 258 7.66 1.87 14.86
C THR A 258 8.43 2.07 16.17
N SER A 259 9.09 1.01 16.66
CA SER A 259 10.03 1.02 17.80
C SER A 259 10.55 -0.40 18.10
N ASP A 260 11.30 -0.56 19.20
CA ASP A 260 11.62 -1.88 19.73
C ASP A 260 10.38 -2.59 20.34
N GLU A 261 9.57 -1.95 21.19
CA GLU A 261 8.34 -2.53 21.79
C GLU A 261 7.08 -1.86 21.24
N ILE A 262 6.22 -2.62 20.57
CA ILE A 262 5.11 -2.07 19.77
C ILE A 262 3.76 -2.65 20.19
N SER A 263 2.78 -1.76 20.31
CA SER A 263 1.37 -2.14 20.29
C SER A 263 0.55 -1.28 19.34
N ALA A 264 0.10 -1.87 18.23
CA ALA A 264 -0.67 -1.20 17.21
C ALA A 264 -2.06 -1.83 17.08
N GLY A 265 -3.12 -1.04 17.20
CA GLY A 265 -4.49 -1.51 17.07
C GLY A 265 -5.33 -0.63 16.16
N GLY A 266 -6.23 -1.22 15.39
CA GLY A 266 -7.10 -0.44 14.51
C GLY A 266 -8.03 0.51 15.27
N LEU A 267 -8.48 0.15 16.48
CA LEU A 267 -9.28 1.00 17.36
C LEU A 267 -8.47 1.45 18.59
N ILE A 268 -7.90 0.50 19.35
CA ILE A 268 -7.11 0.78 20.56
C ILE A 268 -5.71 0.18 20.43
N GLY A 269 -4.67 0.99 20.64
CA GLY A 269 -3.28 0.50 20.65
C GLY A 269 -3.04 -0.46 21.81
N TYR A 270 -2.97 0.07 23.03
CA TYR A 270 -2.75 -0.72 24.25
C TYR A 270 -3.85 -0.54 25.29
N SER A 271 -4.43 -1.65 25.73
CA SER A 271 -5.39 -1.70 26.82
C SER A 271 -4.76 -2.15 28.13
N ASN A 272 -4.74 -1.28 29.15
CA ASN A 272 -4.10 -1.57 30.44
C ASN A 272 -5.02 -1.25 31.62
N VAL A 273 -5.55 -2.25 32.31
CA VAL A 273 -6.41 -2.00 33.48
C VAL A 273 -5.65 -1.54 34.73
N GLY A 274 -4.33 -1.74 34.81
CA GLY A 274 -3.50 -1.52 36.01
C GLY A 274 -3.75 -2.51 37.16
N ASN A 275 -5.02 -2.79 37.48
CA ASN A 275 -5.47 -3.77 38.48
C ASN A 275 -6.75 -4.49 38.00
N LEU A 276 -6.92 -5.77 38.36
CA LEU A 276 -8.03 -6.63 37.92
C LEU A 276 -9.43 -6.20 38.42
N ILE A 277 -9.53 -5.20 39.29
CA ILE A 277 -10.81 -4.61 39.69
C ILE A 277 -11.41 -3.66 38.65
N TYR A 278 -10.60 -3.19 37.70
CA TYR A 278 -11.00 -2.26 36.65
C TYR A 278 -11.33 -3.00 35.35
N ASN A 279 -12.22 -2.41 34.55
CA ASN A 279 -12.74 -3.05 33.34
C ASN A 279 -12.55 -2.15 32.12
N ILE A 280 -12.11 -2.74 31.01
CA ILE A 280 -12.11 -2.07 29.70
C ILE A 280 -13.16 -2.76 28.83
N ILE A 281 -14.17 -2.00 28.42
CA ILE A 281 -15.30 -2.49 27.63
C ILE A 281 -15.24 -1.85 26.25
N ILE A 282 -15.26 -2.69 25.22
CA ILE A 282 -15.41 -2.29 23.82
C ILE A 282 -16.67 -2.98 23.30
N SER A 283 -17.68 -2.20 22.93
CA SER A 283 -18.92 -2.73 22.38
C SER A 283 -19.31 -2.01 21.11
N ASP A 284 -20.00 -2.70 20.22
CA ASP A 284 -20.66 -2.07 19.06
C ASP A 284 -19.74 -1.13 18.28
N SER A 285 -18.49 -1.56 18.06
CA SER A 285 -17.42 -0.71 17.55
C SER A 285 -16.60 -1.43 16.50
N TYR A 286 -15.95 -0.68 15.61
CA TYR A 286 -15.18 -1.31 14.55
C TYR A 286 -13.95 -0.54 14.09
N ALA A 287 -13.03 -1.27 13.46
CA ALA A 287 -11.89 -0.68 12.80
C ALA A 287 -11.59 -1.31 11.43
N THR A 288 -11.33 -0.47 10.42
CA THR A 288 -11.07 -0.94 9.04
C THR A 288 -9.77 -0.41 8.45
N GLY A 289 -9.10 0.51 9.14
CA GLY A 289 -7.81 1.03 8.70
C GLY A 289 -6.73 -0.06 8.76
N PRO A 290 -5.78 -0.08 7.80
CA PRO A 290 -4.66 -1.01 7.87
C PRO A 290 -3.77 -0.69 9.08
N VAL A 291 -3.21 -1.72 9.71
CA VAL A 291 -2.35 -1.62 10.89
C VAL A 291 -0.97 -2.17 10.55
N THR A 292 0.05 -1.34 10.69
CA THR A 292 1.45 -1.71 10.45
C THR A 292 2.28 -1.52 11.73
N ALA A 293 2.90 -2.60 12.21
CA ALA A 293 3.87 -2.58 13.30
C ALA A 293 5.25 -2.99 12.76
N THR A 294 6.24 -2.11 12.88
CA THR A 294 7.58 -2.34 12.33
C THR A 294 8.64 -2.16 13.41
N SER A 295 9.38 -3.20 13.76
CA SER A 295 10.54 -3.02 14.62
C SER A 295 11.76 -2.56 13.83
N ASP A 296 12.49 -1.59 14.37
CA ASP A 296 13.77 -1.14 13.82
C ASP A 296 14.95 -2.09 14.15
N GLY A 297 14.72 -3.05 15.05
CA GLY A 297 15.58 -4.21 15.30
C GLY A 297 16.80 -3.91 16.16
N THR A 298 16.70 -2.93 17.07
CA THR A 298 17.83 -2.54 17.92
C THR A 298 17.89 -3.31 19.24
N ILE A 299 16.75 -3.85 19.75
CA ILE A 299 16.67 -4.64 20.99
C ILE A 299 15.93 -5.97 20.77
N PHE A 300 16.52 -7.09 21.20
CA PHE A 300 16.04 -8.47 20.94
C PHE A 300 15.00 -9.02 21.96
N THR A 301 14.50 -8.22 22.91
CA THR A 301 13.66 -8.68 24.04
C THR A 301 12.26 -8.07 24.07
N CYS A 302 11.78 -7.53 22.95
CA CYS A 302 10.56 -6.72 22.93
C CYS A 302 9.38 -7.43 22.23
N ASP A 303 8.18 -7.18 22.76
CA ASP A 303 6.90 -7.65 22.20
C ASP A 303 6.50 -6.74 21.03
N ILE A 304 6.18 -7.34 19.89
CA ILE A 304 5.55 -6.66 18.76
C ILE A 304 4.12 -7.19 18.65
N SER A 305 3.13 -6.33 18.88
CA SER A 305 1.72 -6.69 18.81
C SER A 305 0.96 -5.82 17.81
N ALA A 306 0.26 -6.46 16.87
CA ALA A 306 -0.61 -5.79 15.91
C ALA A 306 -1.98 -6.47 15.85
N GLY A 307 -3.04 -5.71 16.07
CA GLY A 307 -4.42 -6.23 16.03
C GLY A 307 -5.37 -5.37 15.22
N GLY A 308 -6.31 -6.00 14.53
CA GLY A 308 -7.28 -5.26 13.71
C GLY A 308 -8.21 -4.35 14.51
N LEU A 309 -8.56 -4.70 15.74
CA LEU A 309 -9.33 -3.86 16.65
C LEU A 309 -8.47 -3.38 17.82
N ALA A 310 -7.74 -4.28 18.49
CA ALA A 310 -6.91 -3.96 19.64
C ALA A 310 -5.48 -4.50 19.49
N GLY A 311 -4.45 -3.68 19.74
CA GLY A 311 -3.06 -4.13 19.65
C GLY A 311 -2.70 -5.12 20.75
N LYS A 312 -2.69 -4.67 22.00
CA LYS A 312 -2.44 -5.50 23.18
C LYS A 312 -3.51 -5.25 24.24
N THR A 313 -3.91 -6.31 24.92
CA THR A 313 -4.87 -6.24 26.03
C THR A 313 -4.27 -6.84 27.30
N LEU A 314 -4.34 -6.07 28.39
CA LEU A 314 -3.90 -6.44 29.73
C LEU A 314 -5.02 -6.07 30.72
N GLY A 315 -5.49 -7.07 31.44
CA GLY A 315 -6.58 -6.96 32.40
C GLY A 315 -7.88 -7.65 32.02
N ASN A 316 -8.94 -7.25 32.72
CA ASN A 316 -10.31 -7.63 32.39
C ASN A 316 -10.83 -6.77 31.22
N THR A 317 -10.48 -7.16 30.00
CA THR A 317 -11.00 -6.56 28.76
C THR A 317 -12.18 -7.35 28.23
N ALA A 318 -13.31 -6.69 27.99
CA ALA A 318 -14.49 -7.24 27.35
C ALA A 318 -14.69 -6.63 25.97
N ILE A 319 -14.76 -7.46 24.93
CA ILE A 319 -15.02 -7.04 23.55
C ILE A 319 -16.31 -7.73 23.10
N SER A 320 -17.28 -6.94 22.64
CA SER A 320 -18.58 -7.46 22.20
C SER A 320 -19.09 -6.76 20.95
N ASN A 321 -19.82 -7.49 20.11
CA ASN A 321 -20.50 -6.93 18.93
C ASN A 321 -19.61 -6.02 18.07
N SER A 322 -18.35 -6.39 17.91
CA SER A 322 -17.33 -5.51 17.32
C SER A 322 -16.58 -6.22 16.21
N TYR A 323 -16.07 -5.48 15.23
CA TYR A 323 -15.34 -6.10 14.13
C TYR A 323 -14.11 -5.35 13.63
N ALA A 324 -13.23 -6.09 12.95
CA ALA A 324 -12.07 -5.54 12.26
C ALA A 324 -11.99 -6.00 10.79
N ALA A 325 -11.56 -5.12 9.90
CA ALA A 325 -11.44 -5.41 8.46
C ALA A 325 -10.23 -4.76 7.76
N GLY A 326 -9.25 -4.29 8.53
CA GLY A 326 -8.02 -3.72 7.98
C GLY A 326 -6.91 -4.76 7.79
N LEU A 327 -6.05 -4.54 6.79
CA LEU A 327 -4.83 -5.32 6.58
C LEU A 327 -3.89 -5.21 7.79
N ILE A 328 -3.35 -6.34 8.25
CA ILE A 328 -2.40 -6.36 9.38
C ILE A 328 -1.02 -6.76 8.88
N LEU A 329 -0.02 -5.90 9.13
CA LEU A 329 1.37 -6.13 8.77
C LEU A 329 2.26 -5.98 10.00
N THR A 330 3.04 -7.02 10.29
CA THR A 330 4.12 -6.98 11.27
C THR A 330 5.44 -7.25 10.56
N THR A 331 6.43 -6.38 10.72
CA THR A 331 7.75 -6.58 10.12
C THR A 331 8.86 -6.35 11.13
N GLY A 332 9.93 -7.14 11.04
CA GLY A 332 11.14 -6.98 11.84
C GLY A 332 11.49 -8.19 12.72
N ILE A 333 12.28 -7.96 13.77
CA ILE A 333 12.85 -8.98 14.65
C ILE A 333 12.45 -8.69 16.10
N GLY A 334 11.81 -9.65 16.76
CA GLY A 334 11.39 -9.56 18.15
C GLY A 334 11.34 -10.95 18.78
N SER A 335 11.33 -11.02 20.12
CA SER A 335 11.20 -12.30 20.82
C SER A 335 9.79 -12.88 20.66
N ASP A 336 8.78 -12.01 20.61
CA ASP A 336 7.37 -12.38 20.45
C ASP A 336 6.68 -11.41 19.47
N ILE A 337 6.45 -11.88 18.24
CA ILE A 337 5.68 -11.15 17.22
C ILE A 337 4.27 -11.75 17.17
N SER A 338 3.28 -10.98 17.58
CA SER A 338 1.87 -11.39 17.65
C SER A 338 1.01 -10.54 16.72
N ALA A 339 0.47 -11.16 15.67
CA ALA A 339 -0.47 -10.52 14.74
C ALA A 339 -1.82 -11.24 14.81
N GLY A 340 -2.89 -10.51 15.12
CA GLY A 340 -4.25 -11.06 15.19
C GLY A 340 -5.25 -10.24 14.40
N GLY A 341 -6.16 -10.92 13.71
CA GLY A 341 -7.18 -10.24 12.91
C GLY A 341 -8.12 -9.34 13.72
N LEU A 342 -8.33 -9.66 15.00
CA LEU A 342 -9.10 -8.83 15.95
C LEU A 342 -8.20 -8.25 17.05
N VAL A 343 -7.43 -9.08 17.76
CA VAL A 343 -6.54 -8.66 18.86
C VAL A 343 -5.12 -9.14 18.64
N GLY A 344 -4.12 -8.27 18.71
CA GLY A 344 -2.73 -8.67 18.49
C GLY A 344 -2.23 -9.60 19.59
N ASN A 345 -2.26 -9.14 20.84
CA ASN A 345 -1.79 -9.89 21.99
C ASN A 345 -2.77 -9.78 23.18
N ILE A 346 -3.04 -10.92 23.80
CA ILE A 346 -3.84 -11.04 25.02
C ILE A 346 -2.91 -11.53 26.14
N TYR A 347 -2.57 -10.63 27.07
CA TYR A 347 -1.62 -10.94 28.15
C TYR A 347 -2.31 -11.57 29.37
N SER A 348 -3.60 -11.28 29.58
CA SER A 348 -4.45 -11.89 30.61
C SER A 348 -5.83 -12.21 30.04
N ALA A 349 -6.74 -12.80 30.84
CA ALA A 349 -8.07 -13.17 30.37
C ALA A 349 -8.83 -11.98 29.73
N ALA A 350 -9.13 -12.09 28.43
CA ALA A 350 -10.08 -11.23 27.74
C ALA A 350 -11.37 -12.01 27.46
N SER A 351 -12.52 -11.36 27.66
CA SER A 351 -13.82 -11.92 27.30
C SER A 351 -14.25 -11.34 25.96
N ILE A 352 -14.36 -12.19 24.93
CA ILE A 352 -14.78 -11.78 23.60
C ILE A 352 -16.09 -12.48 23.27
N SER A 353 -17.04 -11.77 22.65
CA SER A 353 -18.33 -12.33 22.25
C SER A 353 -18.88 -11.63 21.01
N ASN A 354 -19.52 -12.39 20.11
CA ASN A 354 -20.17 -11.84 18.90
C ASN A 354 -19.28 -10.87 18.11
N SER A 355 -17.97 -11.13 18.06
CA SER A 355 -17.00 -10.28 17.40
C SER A 355 -16.34 -10.99 16.23
N TYR A 356 -16.05 -10.23 15.19
CA TYR A 356 -15.64 -10.79 13.91
C TYR A 356 -14.40 -10.09 13.37
N TRP A 357 -13.62 -10.79 12.56
CA TRP A 357 -12.65 -10.13 11.71
C TRP A 357 -12.74 -10.68 10.30
N ASP A 358 -12.45 -9.82 9.34
CA ASP A 358 -12.28 -10.24 7.96
C ASP A 358 -10.92 -10.91 7.78
N ARG A 359 -10.92 -12.23 7.61
CA ARG A 359 -9.70 -13.04 7.45
C ARG A 359 -8.96 -12.75 6.15
N GLU A 360 -9.66 -12.26 5.14
CA GLU A 360 -9.12 -12.06 3.79
C GLU A 360 -8.58 -10.65 3.64
N ALA A 361 -9.33 -9.64 4.13
CA ALA A 361 -8.85 -8.27 4.19
C ALA A 361 -7.68 -8.11 5.18
N SER A 362 -7.71 -8.80 6.33
CA SER A 362 -6.60 -8.78 7.30
C SER A 362 -5.37 -9.56 6.86
N GLY A 363 -5.54 -10.56 6.00
CA GLY A 363 -4.48 -11.53 5.65
C GLY A 363 -4.18 -12.56 6.75
N LEU A 364 -5.02 -12.67 7.79
CA LEU A 364 -4.76 -13.51 8.97
C LEU A 364 -5.81 -14.60 9.17
N SER A 365 -5.32 -15.82 9.43
CA SER A 365 -6.16 -16.98 9.78
C SER A 365 -6.60 -16.99 11.26
N VAL A 366 -5.90 -16.25 12.12
CA VAL A 366 -6.13 -16.20 13.57
C VAL A 366 -6.71 -14.86 14.01
N GLY A 367 -7.66 -14.88 14.93
CA GLY A 367 -8.29 -13.68 15.49
C GLY A 367 -7.45 -13.03 16.58
N CYS A 368 -6.75 -13.85 17.35
CA CYS A 368 -5.83 -13.40 18.39
C CYS A 368 -4.42 -13.95 18.13
N GLY A 369 -3.41 -13.10 18.18
CA GLY A 369 -2.08 -13.43 17.65
C GLY A 369 -1.27 -14.39 18.52
N ASN A 370 -1.36 -14.29 19.84
CA ASN A 370 -0.58 -15.12 20.77
C ASN A 370 -1.35 -16.29 21.40
N THR A 371 -2.67 -16.35 21.21
CA THR A 371 -3.53 -17.36 21.83
C THR A 371 -4.82 -17.54 21.04
N SER A 372 -5.55 -18.62 21.28
CA SER A 372 -6.93 -18.75 20.82
C SER A 372 -7.85 -17.92 21.70
N CYS A 373 -8.73 -17.13 21.10
CA CYS A 373 -9.75 -16.37 21.82
C CYS A 373 -11.16 -16.82 21.41
N SER A 374 -11.89 -17.39 22.36
CA SER A 374 -13.29 -17.77 22.16
C SER A 374 -14.15 -16.53 21.93
N GLY A 375 -15.14 -16.62 21.05
CA GLY A 375 -16.07 -15.52 20.73
C GLY A 375 -15.57 -14.51 19.69
N ALA A 376 -14.29 -14.56 19.31
CA ALA A 376 -13.80 -13.95 18.08
C ALA A 376 -13.94 -14.97 16.93
N THR A 377 -14.69 -14.62 15.88
CA THR A 377 -14.91 -15.52 14.72
C THR A 377 -14.46 -14.89 13.42
N GLY A 378 -13.49 -15.51 12.75
CA GLY A 378 -13.00 -15.04 11.47
C GLY A 378 -13.95 -15.42 10.35
N LYS A 379 -14.29 -14.44 9.50
CA LYS A 379 -15.20 -14.59 8.37
C LYS A 379 -14.50 -14.16 7.09
N THR A 380 -15.00 -14.66 5.96
CA THR A 380 -14.61 -14.18 4.63
C THR A 380 -15.22 -12.79 4.41
N THR A 381 -14.66 -11.99 3.51
CA THR A 381 -15.21 -10.69 3.11
C THR A 381 -16.65 -10.82 2.62
N SER A 382 -16.96 -11.88 1.85
CA SER A 382 -18.34 -12.13 1.43
C SER A 382 -19.29 -12.40 2.60
N ALA A 383 -18.83 -13.08 3.66
CA ALA A 383 -19.63 -13.27 4.86
C ALA A 383 -19.73 -11.99 5.70
N MET A 384 -18.65 -11.20 5.77
CA MET A 384 -18.61 -9.92 6.48
C MET A 384 -19.53 -8.85 5.88
N ILE A 385 -19.93 -8.97 4.62
CA ILE A 385 -20.93 -8.09 3.99
C ILE A 385 -22.32 -8.72 3.91
N THR A 386 -22.57 -9.79 4.68
CA THR A 386 -23.86 -10.50 4.71
C THR A 386 -24.50 -10.39 6.09
N GLU A 387 -25.70 -9.82 6.17
CA GLU A 387 -26.42 -9.57 7.43
C GLU A 387 -26.58 -10.81 8.31
N SER A 388 -26.93 -11.97 7.71
CA SER A 388 -27.13 -13.22 8.45
C SER A 388 -25.87 -13.76 9.14
N THR A 389 -24.69 -13.22 8.85
CA THR A 389 -23.44 -13.55 9.55
C THR A 389 -23.45 -13.07 11.00
N TYR A 390 -24.16 -11.98 11.28
CA TYR A 390 -24.10 -11.22 12.52
C TYR A 390 -25.24 -11.61 13.48
N SER A 391 -25.29 -12.88 13.85
CA SER A 391 -26.28 -13.37 14.82
C SER A 391 -26.13 -12.64 16.16
N GLY A 392 -27.22 -12.03 16.64
CA GLY A 392 -27.25 -11.28 17.90
C GLY A 392 -26.92 -9.79 17.76
N TRP A 393 -26.57 -9.32 16.57
CA TRP A 393 -26.49 -7.89 16.27
C TRP A 393 -27.87 -7.37 15.86
N THR A 394 -28.15 -6.11 16.16
CA THR A 394 -29.44 -5.48 15.89
C THR A 394 -29.41 -4.73 14.54
N PHE A 395 -30.09 -5.32 13.55
CA PHE A 395 -30.27 -4.76 12.20
C PHE A 395 -31.75 -4.41 11.89
N GLN A 396 -32.70 -4.56 12.84
CA GLN A 396 -34.14 -4.39 12.59
C GLN A 396 -34.90 -3.46 13.56
N PRO A 397 -35.85 -2.64 13.06
CA PRO A 397 -36.81 -1.87 13.87
C PRO A 397 -37.75 -2.79 14.68
N PRO A 398 -38.28 -2.38 15.86
CA PRO A 398 -38.61 -1.00 16.24
C PRO A 398 -37.88 -0.46 17.49
N VAL A 399 -36.73 -1.01 17.90
CA VAL A 399 -35.91 -0.45 18.98
C VAL A 399 -34.49 -0.19 18.48
N THR A 400 -34.19 1.10 18.29
CA THR A 400 -32.87 1.71 18.02
C THR A 400 -31.86 0.79 17.32
N ASP A 401 -31.89 0.78 15.98
CA ASP A 401 -30.89 0.10 15.16
C ASP A 401 -29.49 0.60 15.58
N ILE A 402 -28.58 -0.31 15.95
CA ILE A 402 -27.16 0.04 16.19
C ILE A 402 -26.40 -0.10 14.87
N TRP A 403 -26.68 -1.17 14.12
CA TRP A 403 -26.00 -1.50 12.89
C TRP A 403 -26.92 -1.33 11.69
N LYS A 404 -26.32 -0.99 10.54
CA LYS A 404 -26.95 -1.05 9.23
C LYS A 404 -25.98 -1.65 8.23
N LEU A 405 -26.55 -2.30 7.21
CA LEU A 405 -25.80 -2.77 6.05
C LEU A 405 -26.23 -1.91 4.86
N SER A 406 -25.31 -1.12 4.32
CA SER A 406 -25.58 -0.33 3.12
C SER A 406 -25.34 -1.18 1.89
N VAL A 407 -26.34 -1.30 1.02
CA VAL A 407 -26.19 -1.82 -0.34
C VAL A 407 -26.78 -0.78 -1.28
N ILE A 408 -25.92 -0.05 -1.99
CA ILE A 408 -26.36 1.01 -2.92
C ILE A 408 -26.53 0.43 -4.32
N THR A 409 -25.60 -0.44 -4.72
CA THR A 409 -25.63 -1.21 -5.97
C THR A 409 -25.07 -2.61 -5.72
N PRO A 410 -25.28 -3.60 -6.62
CA PRO A 410 -24.64 -4.91 -6.51
C PRO A 410 -23.10 -4.87 -6.35
N ALA A 411 -22.45 -3.83 -6.89
CA ALA A 411 -21.01 -3.58 -6.82
C ALA A 411 -20.56 -2.78 -5.58
N ASP A 412 -21.48 -2.08 -4.91
CA ASP A 412 -21.19 -1.24 -3.74
C ASP A 412 -21.61 -1.97 -2.46
N ARG A 413 -20.84 -3.00 -2.12
CA ARG A 413 -21.00 -3.77 -0.89
C ARG A 413 -20.12 -3.17 0.21
N TYR A 414 -20.74 -2.88 1.35
CA TYR A 414 -20.10 -2.26 2.50
C TYR A 414 -20.08 -3.25 3.66
N TYR A 415 -19.06 -3.13 4.52
CA TYR A 415 -19.14 -3.72 5.85
C TYR A 415 -20.30 -3.09 6.65
N PRO A 416 -20.83 -3.77 7.69
CA PRO A 416 -21.79 -3.16 8.60
C PRO A 416 -21.23 -1.87 9.16
N CYS A 417 -22.04 -0.82 9.14
CA CYS A 417 -21.69 0.46 9.73
C CYS A 417 -22.72 0.85 10.79
N LEU A 418 -22.36 1.78 11.66
CA LEU A 418 -23.29 2.20 12.71
C LEU A 418 -24.43 2.99 12.09
N SER A 419 -25.65 2.79 12.60
CA SER A 419 -26.88 3.35 12.06
C SER A 419 -26.85 4.88 11.95
N TRP A 420 -26.25 5.53 12.96
CA TRP A 420 -26.09 6.98 13.06
C TRP A 420 -25.10 7.56 12.04
N GLN A 421 -24.26 6.75 11.40
CA GLN A 421 -23.30 7.23 10.40
C GLN A 421 -24.00 7.65 9.10
N ALA A 422 -23.35 8.44 8.26
CA ALA A 422 -23.81 8.65 6.90
C ALA A 422 -23.48 7.42 6.02
N ASN A 423 -24.34 7.04 5.06
CA ASN A 423 -24.04 5.89 4.18
C ASN A 423 -22.74 6.07 3.39
N ALA A 424 -22.43 7.31 3.01
CA ALA A 424 -21.20 7.65 2.28
C ALA A 424 -19.91 7.45 3.10
N THR A 425 -20.00 7.34 4.43
CA THR A 425 -18.84 7.10 5.31
C THR A 425 -18.66 5.62 5.65
N CYS A 426 -19.59 4.75 5.26
CA CYS A 426 -19.43 3.30 5.42
C CYS A 426 -18.29 2.81 4.52
N VAL A 427 -17.55 1.81 4.98
CA VAL A 427 -16.33 1.33 4.31
C VAL A 427 -16.69 0.24 3.31
N LYS A 428 -16.31 0.46 2.04
CA LYS A 428 -16.52 -0.51 0.97
C LYS A 428 -15.58 -1.70 1.17
N ALA A 429 -16.12 -2.91 1.03
CA ALA A 429 -15.31 -4.12 1.07
C ALA A 429 -14.45 -4.26 -0.21
N PRO A 430 -13.22 -4.78 -0.12
CA PRO A 430 -12.40 -5.05 -1.31
C PRO A 430 -13.07 -6.11 -2.20
N LEU A 431 -12.86 -6.04 -3.52
CA LEU A 431 -13.29 -7.08 -4.45
C LEU A 431 -12.21 -8.17 -4.48
N LEU A 432 -12.49 -9.30 -3.86
CA LEU A 432 -11.52 -10.39 -3.71
C LEU A 432 -11.80 -11.50 -4.72
N ILE A 433 -10.73 -12.09 -5.25
CA ILE A 433 -10.78 -13.19 -6.20
C ILE A 433 -10.10 -14.42 -5.57
N PHE A 434 -10.85 -15.50 -5.43
CA PHE A 434 -10.41 -16.75 -4.76
C PHE A 434 -10.29 -17.93 -5.70
N THR A 435 -11.06 -17.89 -6.79
CA THR A 435 -11.29 -19.00 -7.70
C THR A 435 -11.21 -18.51 -9.13
N CYS A 436 -11.01 -19.44 -10.06
CA CYS A 436 -11.03 -19.09 -11.47
C CYS A 436 -12.42 -18.58 -11.87
N GLU A 437 -13.48 -19.13 -11.28
CA GLU A 437 -14.85 -18.70 -11.46
C GLU A 437 -15.09 -17.24 -11.03
N ASP A 438 -14.40 -16.76 -9.99
CA ASP A 438 -14.45 -15.34 -9.61
C ASP A 438 -13.76 -14.44 -10.63
N LEU A 439 -12.66 -14.89 -11.25
CA LEU A 439 -12.02 -14.16 -12.36
C LEU A 439 -13.01 -13.98 -13.51
N GLN A 440 -13.79 -15.03 -13.83
CA GLN A 440 -14.74 -15.01 -14.95
C GLN A 440 -15.92 -14.04 -14.72
N LYS A 441 -16.20 -13.67 -13.46
CA LYS A 441 -17.24 -12.69 -13.13
C LYS A 441 -16.84 -11.26 -13.49
N ILE A 442 -15.54 -10.96 -13.60
CA ILE A 442 -15.06 -9.59 -13.87
C ILE A 442 -15.57 -9.12 -15.24
N GLY A 443 -16.52 -8.19 -15.22
CA GLY A 443 -17.23 -7.65 -16.38
C GLY A 443 -18.50 -8.40 -16.78
N ASN A 444 -18.70 -9.62 -16.27
CA ASN A 444 -19.84 -10.48 -16.58
C ASN A 444 -20.90 -10.51 -15.46
N ASP A 445 -20.54 -10.09 -14.24
CA ASP A 445 -21.44 -9.94 -13.09
C ASP A 445 -21.47 -8.48 -12.64
N ALA A 446 -22.67 -7.95 -12.36
CA ALA A 446 -22.84 -6.59 -11.88
C ALA A 446 -22.11 -6.32 -10.54
N ALA A 447 -21.81 -7.35 -9.74
CA ALA A 447 -21.02 -7.24 -8.52
C ALA A 447 -19.49 -7.19 -8.77
N TYR A 448 -19.04 -7.50 -9.99
CA TYR A 448 -17.64 -7.54 -10.40
C TYR A 448 -17.43 -6.64 -11.64
N PRO A 449 -17.52 -5.30 -11.51
CA PRO A 449 -17.43 -4.39 -12.64
C PRO A 449 -16.00 -4.25 -13.21
N LEU A 450 -15.87 -3.91 -14.49
CA LEU A 450 -14.58 -3.73 -15.18
C LEU A 450 -13.69 -2.60 -14.65
N ASN A 451 -14.24 -1.70 -13.83
CA ASN A 451 -13.52 -0.61 -13.17
C ASN A 451 -13.26 -0.88 -11.67
N GLY A 452 -13.44 -2.13 -11.22
CA GLY A 452 -13.24 -2.53 -9.83
C GLY A 452 -11.76 -2.62 -9.40
N ASN A 453 -11.55 -2.64 -8.08
CA ASN A 453 -10.23 -2.87 -7.46
C ASN A 453 -10.16 -4.29 -6.91
N TYR A 454 -9.50 -5.17 -7.65
CA TYR A 454 -9.41 -6.60 -7.41
C TYR A 454 -8.12 -7.00 -6.71
N ILE A 455 -8.24 -7.91 -5.75
CA ILE A 455 -7.11 -8.46 -5.00
C ILE A 455 -7.19 -9.98 -5.02
N LEU A 456 -6.09 -10.63 -5.41
CA LEU A 456 -5.95 -12.07 -5.21
C LEU A 456 -5.63 -12.38 -3.76
N THR A 457 -6.26 -13.41 -3.21
CA THR A 457 -6.08 -13.83 -1.82
C THR A 457 -5.32 -15.15 -1.67
N ASN A 458 -5.15 -15.88 -2.77
CA ASN A 458 -4.47 -17.16 -2.88
C ASN A 458 -4.00 -17.38 -4.33
N ASN A 459 -3.20 -18.42 -4.54
CA ASN A 459 -3.00 -18.94 -5.88
C ASN A 459 -4.32 -19.52 -6.41
N ILE A 460 -4.67 -19.16 -7.64
CA ILE A 460 -5.88 -19.60 -8.32
C ILE A 460 -5.52 -20.76 -9.25
N ASP A 461 -6.32 -21.82 -9.21
CA ASP A 461 -6.22 -22.93 -10.16
C ASP A 461 -7.33 -22.80 -11.21
N CYS A 462 -6.92 -22.59 -12.47
CA CYS A 462 -7.80 -22.49 -13.64
C CYS A 462 -7.78 -23.76 -14.49
N ALA A 463 -7.28 -24.91 -14.00
CA ALA A 463 -7.20 -26.13 -14.81
C ALA A 463 -8.56 -26.61 -15.36
N LYS A 464 -9.67 -26.23 -14.72
CA LYS A 464 -11.03 -26.52 -15.22
C LYS A 464 -11.42 -25.74 -16.47
N THR A 465 -10.63 -24.76 -16.88
CA THR A 465 -10.84 -24.02 -18.14
C THR A 465 -10.42 -24.84 -19.35
N ASP A 466 -9.60 -25.89 -19.18
CA ASP A 466 -9.29 -26.85 -20.23
C ASP A 466 -10.47 -27.82 -20.43
N PRO A 467 -11.04 -27.93 -21.64
CA PRO A 467 -12.09 -28.90 -21.99
C PRO A 467 -11.68 -30.36 -21.78
N SER A 468 -10.38 -30.67 -21.80
CA SER A 468 -9.86 -32.02 -21.56
C SER A 468 -9.87 -32.42 -20.08
N ASN A 469 -10.03 -31.45 -19.17
CA ASN A 469 -10.04 -31.70 -17.75
C ASN A 469 -11.34 -32.39 -17.31
N SER A 470 -11.21 -33.57 -16.68
CA SER A 470 -12.34 -34.36 -16.17
C SER A 470 -13.24 -33.62 -15.15
N GLY A 471 -12.74 -32.54 -14.54
CA GLY A 471 -13.48 -31.68 -13.61
C GLY A 471 -14.05 -30.40 -14.24
N ASN A 472 -13.98 -30.25 -15.57
CA ASN A 472 -14.57 -29.12 -16.29
C ASN A 472 -16.11 -29.24 -16.33
N PRO A 473 -16.88 -28.31 -15.74
CA PRO A 473 -18.34 -28.36 -15.75
C PRO A 473 -18.99 -28.02 -17.11
N SER A 474 -18.21 -27.74 -18.17
CA SER A 474 -18.55 -27.26 -19.52
C SER A 474 -19.46 -26.03 -19.60
N SER A 475 -20.50 -25.90 -18.79
CA SER A 475 -21.47 -24.79 -18.83
C SER A 475 -20.93 -23.41 -18.41
N ILE A 476 -19.75 -23.34 -17.79
CA ILE A 476 -19.12 -22.08 -17.34
C ILE A 476 -18.01 -21.63 -18.30
N TRP A 477 -17.30 -22.58 -18.89
CA TRP A 477 -16.07 -22.36 -19.66
C TRP A 477 -16.24 -22.63 -21.16
N ASP A 478 -17.30 -23.36 -21.52
CA ASP A 478 -17.69 -23.54 -22.91
C ASP A 478 -18.79 -22.57 -23.23
N ASP A 479 -18.55 -21.78 -24.27
CA ASP A 479 -19.48 -20.84 -24.85
C ASP A 479 -20.60 -21.57 -25.62
N ALA A 480 -21.34 -22.44 -24.92
CA ALA A 480 -22.44 -23.23 -25.45
C ALA A 480 -23.64 -22.31 -25.70
N GLY A 481 -23.58 -21.52 -26.77
CA GLY A 481 -24.65 -20.60 -27.16
C GLY A 481 -24.20 -19.34 -27.91
N SER A 482 -22.91 -19.04 -27.94
CA SER A 482 -22.38 -17.94 -28.75
C SER A 482 -22.48 -18.21 -30.24
N THR A 483 -22.75 -17.13 -30.98
CA THR A 483 -22.84 -17.06 -32.46
C THR A 483 -21.62 -17.63 -33.21
N TYR A 484 -20.53 -17.98 -32.50
CA TYR A 484 -19.27 -18.45 -33.06
C TYR A 484 -19.00 -19.95 -32.87
N GLY A 485 -19.94 -20.70 -32.28
CA GLY A 485 -20.18 -22.12 -32.53
C GLY A 485 -18.97 -23.07 -32.60
N THR A 486 -18.29 -23.32 -31.48
CA THR A 486 -17.79 -24.64 -31.06
C THR A 486 -17.47 -24.55 -29.56
N GLY A 487 -18.08 -25.38 -28.71
CA GLY A 487 -17.65 -25.50 -27.31
C GLY A 487 -16.17 -25.87 -27.21
N GLY A 488 -15.52 -25.54 -26.09
CA GLY A 488 -14.10 -25.84 -25.85
C GLY A 488 -13.14 -24.65 -25.91
N THR A 489 -13.62 -23.41 -25.81
CA THR A 489 -12.79 -22.20 -25.96
C THR A 489 -12.08 -21.76 -24.68
N GLY A 490 -12.43 -22.35 -23.54
CA GLY A 490 -11.81 -22.07 -22.24
C GLY A 490 -12.20 -20.72 -21.65
N PHE A 491 -11.32 -20.17 -20.80
CA PHE A 491 -11.58 -18.90 -20.11
C PHE A 491 -11.95 -17.79 -21.12
N GLU A 492 -13.00 -17.03 -20.81
CA GLU A 492 -13.38 -15.85 -21.58
C GLU A 492 -12.56 -14.64 -21.10
N PRO A 493 -11.69 -14.07 -21.96
CA PRO A 493 -10.83 -12.96 -21.58
C PRO A 493 -11.57 -11.76 -20.99
N ILE A 494 -11.01 -11.19 -19.92
CA ILE A 494 -11.60 -10.05 -19.22
C ILE A 494 -11.57 -8.81 -20.11
N GLY A 495 -12.71 -8.13 -20.22
CA GLY A 495 -12.83 -6.88 -20.95
C GLY A 495 -12.98 -7.03 -22.46
N TRP A 496 -13.63 -8.09 -22.92
CA TRP A 496 -13.86 -8.35 -24.35
C TRP A 496 -14.67 -7.25 -25.05
N ASP A 497 -15.85 -6.92 -24.52
CA ASP A 497 -16.75 -5.92 -25.10
C ASP A 497 -16.43 -4.49 -24.66
N SER A 498 -15.75 -4.34 -23.53
CA SER A 498 -15.42 -3.05 -22.91
C SER A 498 -14.11 -3.16 -22.15
N PRO A 499 -13.25 -2.13 -22.17
CA PRO A 499 -11.93 -2.23 -21.57
C PRO A 499 -12.03 -2.45 -20.06
N PHE A 500 -11.16 -3.31 -19.53
CA PHE A 500 -10.82 -3.27 -18.11
C PHE A 500 -10.14 -1.94 -17.80
N THR A 501 -10.66 -1.19 -16.83
CA THR A 501 -10.12 0.11 -16.39
C THR A 501 -9.85 0.14 -14.89
N GLY A 502 -9.92 -1.02 -14.23
CA GLY A 502 -9.76 -1.16 -12.80
C GLY A 502 -8.31 -1.38 -12.36
N ILE A 503 -8.17 -1.79 -11.11
CA ILE A 503 -6.89 -2.23 -10.53
C ILE A 503 -6.98 -3.73 -10.28
N PHE A 504 -5.97 -4.48 -10.70
CA PHE A 504 -5.81 -5.89 -10.40
C PHE A 504 -4.46 -6.11 -9.70
N ASP A 505 -4.50 -6.38 -8.39
CA ASP A 505 -3.31 -6.62 -7.57
C ASP A 505 -3.23 -8.09 -7.16
N GLY A 506 -2.30 -8.83 -7.75
CA GLY A 506 -2.10 -10.23 -7.46
C GLY A 506 -1.45 -10.51 -6.10
N LYS A 507 -0.93 -9.50 -5.39
CA LYS A 507 -0.23 -9.65 -4.10
C LYS A 507 0.92 -10.69 -4.09
N GLY A 508 1.45 -11.04 -5.26
CA GLY A 508 2.47 -12.07 -5.47
C GLY A 508 1.92 -13.46 -5.76
N TYR A 509 0.60 -13.66 -5.73
CA TYR A 509 -0.06 -14.91 -6.06
C TYR A 509 -0.09 -15.18 -7.57
N GLN A 510 -0.36 -16.45 -7.91
CA GLN A 510 -0.37 -16.97 -9.26
C GLN A 510 -1.77 -17.38 -9.70
N ILE A 511 -2.08 -17.14 -10.97
CA ILE A 511 -3.18 -17.77 -11.71
C ILE A 511 -2.56 -18.91 -12.49
N GLN A 512 -2.94 -20.15 -12.19
CA GLN A 512 -2.30 -21.36 -12.69
C GLN A 512 -3.18 -22.10 -13.69
N ASN A 513 -2.53 -22.82 -14.61
CA ASN A 513 -3.18 -23.72 -15.57
C ASN A 513 -4.24 -23.00 -16.41
N LEU A 514 -3.99 -21.74 -16.78
CA LEU A 514 -4.93 -20.96 -17.57
C LEU A 514 -4.99 -21.51 -19.00
N TYR A 515 -6.20 -21.86 -19.45
CA TYR A 515 -6.47 -22.35 -20.79
C TYR A 515 -7.41 -21.38 -21.53
N ILE A 516 -6.96 -20.87 -22.68
CA ILE A 516 -7.72 -20.04 -23.61
C ILE A 516 -7.47 -20.55 -25.03
N ASN A 517 -8.53 -20.88 -25.76
CA ASN A 517 -8.43 -21.42 -27.12
C ASN A 517 -9.44 -20.73 -28.04
N ARG A 518 -9.04 -19.58 -28.58
CA ARG A 518 -9.88 -18.68 -29.38
C ARG A 518 -9.18 -18.31 -30.70
N PRO A 519 -8.87 -19.29 -31.58
CA PRO A 519 -7.96 -19.12 -32.73
C PRO A 519 -8.42 -18.10 -33.78
N THR A 520 -9.71 -17.77 -33.81
CA THR A 520 -10.28 -16.81 -34.77
C THR A 520 -10.52 -15.43 -34.18
N ASN A 521 -10.34 -15.26 -32.87
CA ASN A 521 -10.65 -14.01 -32.20
C ASN A 521 -9.40 -13.20 -31.89
N SER A 522 -9.51 -11.89 -32.02
CA SER A 522 -8.44 -10.97 -31.64
C SER A 522 -8.49 -10.63 -30.16
N PHE A 523 -7.40 -10.03 -29.65
CA PHE A 523 -7.28 -9.52 -28.29
C PHE A 523 -7.39 -10.64 -27.25
N VAL A 524 -6.53 -11.65 -27.39
CA VAL A 524 -6.58 -12.85 -26.54
C VAL A 524 -5.49 -12.79 -25.48
N GLY A 525 -5.91 -12.95 -24.23
CA GLY A 525 -5.09 -13.02 -23.02
C GLY A 525 -5.98 -13.17 -21.80
N LEU A 526 -5.42 -13.23 -20.58
CA LEU A 526 -6.25 -13.13 -19.37
C LEU A 526 -7.14 -11.88 -19.41
N PHE A 527 -6.55 -10.76 -19.81
CA PHE A 527 -7.24 -9.53 -20.17
C PHE A 527 -7.26 -9.41 -21.69
N SER A 528 -8.44 -9.23 -22.27
CA SER A 528 -8.59 -8.96 -23.69
C SER A 528 -8.11 -7.54 -24.00
N TYR A 529 -8.83 -6.59 -23.42
CA TYR A 529 -8.67 -5.17 -23.68
C TYR A 529 -8.60 -4.41 -22.36
N ALA A 530 -7.56 -3.59 -22.21
CA ALA A 530 -7.38 -2.72 -21.06
C ALA A 530 -7.15 -1.26 -21.46
N ASN A 531 -7.57 -0.35 -20.58
CA ASN A 531 -7.36 1.09 -20.75
C ASN A 531 -7.28 1.75 -19.38
N SER A 532 -6.23 2.53 -19.14
CA SER A 532 -6.03 3.23 -17.85
C SER A 532 -6.08 2.27 -16.64
N ALA A 533 -5.70 1.01 -16.86
CA ALA A 533 -5.75 -0.06 -15.88
C ALA A 533 -4.40 -0.22 -15.18
N THR A 534 -4.43 -0.66 -13.92
CA THR A 534 -3.23 -1.08 -13.20
C THR A 534 -3.29 -2.59 -12.98
N ILE A 535 -2.29 -3.33 -13.47
CA ILE A 535 -2.17 -4.78 -13.27
C ILE A 535 -0.81 -5.06 -12.66
N LYS A 536 -0.77 -5.58 -11.43
CA LYS A 536 0.49 -5.74 -10.71
C LYS A 536 0.58 -6.98 -9.84
N ASN A 537 1.82 -7.39 -9.55
CA ASN A 537 2.14 -8.44 -8.59
C ASN A 537 1.45 -9.78 -8.86
N VAL A 538 1.30 -10.18 -10.12
CA VAL A 538 0.62 -11.44 -10.48
C VAL A 538 1.49 -12.32 -11.37
N GLY A 539 1.48 -13.62 -11.11
CA GLY A 539 2.02 -14.63 -12.02
C GLY A 539 0.91 -15.28 -12.83
N VAL A 540 1.05 -15.38 -14.15
CA VAL A 540 0.13 -16.11 -15.03
C VAL A 540 0.83 -17.35 -15.58
N ILE A 541 0.50 -18.51 -15.02
CA ILE A 541 1.03 -19.80 -15.47
C ILE A 541 0.01 -20.38 -16.45
N VAL A 542 0.39 -20.41 -17.73
CA VAL A 542 -0.47 -20.83 -18.82
C VAL A 542 -0.30 -22.32 -19.10
N ASP A 543 -1.42 -22.98 -19.35
CA ASP A 543 -1.45 -24.31 -19.95
C ASP A 543 -1.57 -24.21 -21.47
N ASN A 544 -2.44 -23.35 -21.99
CA ASN A 544 -2.57 -23.03 -23.42
C ASN A 544 -3.19 -21.65 -23.64
N ILE A 545 -2.63 -20.84 -24.56
CA ILE A 545 -3.22 -19.55 -24.98
C ILE A 545 -3.15 -19.46 -26.52
N LEU A 546 -4.21 -19.86 -27.19
CA LEU A 546 -4.34 -19.77 -28.64
C LEU A 546 -5.31 -18.64 -29.01
N GLY A 547 -4.88 -17.72 -29.87
CA GLY A 547 -5.66 -16.57 -30.30
C GLY A 547 -5.51 -16.25 -31.78
N GLY A 548 -6.15 -15.18 -32.23
CA GLY A 548 -5.89 -14.52 -33.51
C GLY A 548 -4.95 -13.33 -33.32
N ALA A 549 -5.24 -12.21 -33.97
CA ALA A 549 -4.44 -10.99 -33.85
C ALA A 549 -4.45 -10.42 -32.42
N TYR A 550 -3.32 -9.83 -31.97
CA TYR A 550 -3.18 -9.23 -30.64
C TYR A 550 -3.30 -10.28 -29.51
N THR A 551 -2.39 -11.24 -29.49
CA THR A 551 -2.38 -12.31 -28.50
C THR A 551 -1.22 -12.14 -27.51
N GLY A 552 -1.52 -12.23 -26.21
CA GLY A 552 -0.54 -12.30 -25.14
C GLY A 552 -1.05 -13.03 -23.92
N ALA A 553 -0.17 -13.67 -23.14
CA ALA A 553 -0.61 -14.50 -22.00
C ALA A 553 -1.37 -13.68 -20.95
N LEU A 554 -0.89 -12.47 -20.63
CA LEU A 554 -1.55 -11.57 -19.71
C LEU A 554 -2.59 -10.72 -20.43
N LEU A 555 -2.21 -10.11 -21.56
CA LEU A 555 -2.97 -9.02 -22.16
C LEU A 555 -2.99 -9.11 -23.69
N GLY A 556 -4.17 -9.01 -24.29
CA GLY A 556 -4.28 -8.82 -25.74
C GLY A 556 -3.76 -7.45 -26.16
N ILE A 557 -4.43 -6.39 -25.73
CA ILE A 557 -4.01 -5.00 -25.99
C ILE A 557 -4.28 -4.06 -24.80
N CYS A 558 -3.33 -3.16 -24.52
CA CYS A 558 -3.65 -1.91 -23.82
C CYS A 558 -3.70 -0.74 -24.81
N ASN A 559 -4.80 0.01 -24.83
CA ASN A 559 -4.94 1.15 -25.75
C ASN A 559 -4.22 2.41 -25.28
N ALA A 560 -4.21 2.65 -23.97
CA ALA A 560 -3.67 3.87 -23.39
C ALA A 560 -3.50 3.71 -21.87
N TRP A 561 -2.42 4.29 -21.33
CA TRP A 561 -2.19 4.56 -19.91
C TRP A 561 -2.29 3.37 -18.96
N CYS A 562 -2.02 2.14 -19.42
CA CYS A 562 -1.90 1.03 -18.48
C CYS A 562 -0.56 1.08 -17.73
N ASP A 563 -0.58 0.62 -16.48
CA ASP A 563 0.61 0.40 -15.65
C ASP A 563 0.69 -1.09 -15.27
N ILE A 564 1.66 -1.79 -15.84
CA ILE A 564 1.88 -3.23 -15.66
C ILE A 564 3.20 -3.41 -14.93
N ASP A 565 3.15 -3.78 -13.66
CA ASP A 565 4.35 -3.85 -12.81
C ASP A 565 4.48 -5.17 -12.05
N SER A 566 5.68 -5.73 -12.04
CA SER A 566 5.98 -6.95 -11.27
C SER A 566 5.06 -8.13 -11.67
N VAL A 567 4.84 -8.29 -12.98
CA VAL A 567 4.01 -9.33 -13.57
C VAL A 567 4.86 -10.33 -14.34
N TYR A 568 4.47 -11.60 -14.33
CA TYR A 568 5.13 -12.60 -15.16
C TYR A 568 4.21 -13.62 -15.77
N SER A 569 4.64 -14.20 -16.89
CA SER A 569 3.95 -15.32 -17.54
C SER A 569 4.88 -16.48 -17.86
N ILE A 570 4.44 -17.71 -17.60
CA ILE A 570 5.21 -18.94 -17.77
C ILE A 570 4.31 -20.00 -18.40
N SER A 571 4.82 -20.78 -19.36
CA SER A 571 4.10 -21.93 -19.93
C SER A 571 4.56 -23.23 -19.28
N THR A 572 3.64 -24.16 -19.07
CA THR A 572 3.91 -25.49 -18.49
C THR A 572 4.14 -26.58 -19.55
N SER A 573 3.84 -26.32 -20.83
CA SER A 573 3.95 -27.31 -21.91
C SER A 573 4.68 -26.79 -23.15
N THR A 574 5.42 -27.67 -23.81
CA THR A 574 6.33 -27.34 -24.92
C THR A 574 5.64 -27.09 -26.26
N GLY A 575 4.32 -27.31 -26.35
CA GLY A 575 3.48 -27.07 -27.53
C GLY A 575 2.48 -25.91 -27.38
N SER A 576 2.39 -25.34 -26.17
CA SER A 576 1.48 -24.25 -25.85
C SER A 576 2.23 -22.93 -25.78
N GLY A 577 1.85 -22.03 -26.67
CA GLY A 577 2.39 -20.69 -26.77
C GLY A 577 1.32 -19.73 -27.25
N ALA A 578 1.55 -18.43 -27.09
CA ALA A 578 0.74 -17.45 -27.79
C ALA A 578 0.90 -17.72 -29.30
N VAL A 579 -0.16 -18.24 -29.91
CA VAL A 579 -0.22 -18.58 -31.32
C VAL A 579 -1.24 -17.69 -31.99
N ASP A 580 -0.83 -17.05 -33.09
CA ASP A 580 -1.70 -16.35 -34.04
C ASP A 580 -1.57 -17.03 -35.40
N ASN A 581 -2.70 -17.24 -36.08
CA ASN A 581 -2.79 -17.82 -37.42
C ASN A 581 -3.26 -16.79 -38.48
N TYR A 582 -3.45 -15.53 -38.10
CA TYR A 582 -4.04 -14.48 -38.93
C TYR A 582 -2.98 -13.58 -39.58
N TRP A 583 -3.28 -13.05 -40.77
CA TRP A 583 -2.43 -12.06 -41.43
C TRP A 583 -2.66 -10.68 -40.79
N GLY A 584 -1.60 -10.07 -40.23
CA GLY A 584 -1.66 -8.72 -39.66
C GLY A 584 -1.64 -8.62 -38.14
N GLY A 585 -1.52 -9.74 -37.41
CA GLY A 585 -1.57 -9.72 -35.95
C GLY A 585 -0.22 -9.57 -35.23
N PHE A 586 -0.31 -9.13 -33.98
CA PHE A 586 0.82 -9.00 -33.05
C PHE A 586 0.73 -10.06 -31.97
N VAL A 587 1.84 -10.74 -31.69
CA VAL A 587 1.91 -11.78 -30.67
C VAL A 587 3.06 -11.49 -29.72
N GLY A 588 2.77 -11.51 -28.42
CA GLY A 588 3.78 -11.40 -27.37
C GLY A 588 3.60 -12.47 -26.29
N GLY A 589 4.67 -12.84 -25.61
CA GLY A 589 4.60 -13.79 -24.50
C GLY A 589 3.90 -13.20 -23.27
N LEU A 590 3.87 -11.88 -23.11
CA LEU A 590 3.12 -11.18 -22.05
C LEU A 590 1.95 -10.39 -22.65
N ALA A 591 2.21 -9.56 -23.67
CA ALA A 591 1.19 -8.71 -24.29
C ALA A 591 1.24 -8.70 -25.82
N GLY A 592 0.08 -8.67 -26.49
CA GLY A 592 0.01 -8.52 -27.95
C GLY A 592 0.49 -7.14 -28.42
N GLU A 593 -0.17 -6.07 -27.97
CA GLU A 593 0.24 -4.69 -28.22
C GLU A 593 0.08 -3.81 -26.97
N ILE A 594 0.99 -2.85 -26.81
CA ILE A 594 0.88 -1.80 -25.80
C ILE A 594 1.01 -0.42 -26.44
N ARG A 595 0.13 0.51 -26.04
CA ARG A 595 0.09 1.91 -26.46
C ARG A 595 0.05 2.80 -25.23
N ASP A 596 0.93 3.81 -25.20
CA ASP A 596 1.10 4.76 -24.10
C ASP A 596 1.06 4.09 -22.70
N THR A 597 1.76 2.95 -22.59
CA THR A 597 1.70 2.03 -21.44
C THR A 597 3.08 1.81 -20.84
N ASN A 598 3.15 1.63 -19.52
CA ASN A 598 4.36 1.22 -18.82
C ASN A 598 4.31 -0.29 -18.52
N ILE A 599 5.33 -1.03 -18.95
CA ILE A 599 5.65 -2.36 -18.45
C ILE A 599 6.98 -2.27 -17.68
N SER A 600 6.95 -2.55 -16.38
CA SER A 600 8.13 -2.56 -15.52
C SER A 600 8.28 -3.85 -14.73
N ASN A 601 9.54 -4.22 -14.45
CA ASN A 601 9.89 -5.34 -13.55
C ASN A 601 9.20 -6.68 -13.93
N SER A 602 8.95 -6.88 -15.22
CA SER A 602 8.07 -7.95 -15.71
C SER A 602 8.80 -8.90 -16.65
N TYR A 603 8.32 -10.14 -16.77
CA TYR A 603 8.97 -11.10 -17.65
C TYR A 603 8.05 -12.16 -18.23
N SER A 604 8.46 -12.76 -19.35
CA SER A 604 7.80 -13.94 -19.88
C SER A 604 8.81 -15.01 -20.27
N THR A 605 8.41 -16.26 -20.05
CA THR A 605 9.15 -17.45 -20.52
C THR A 605 8.29 -18.34 -21.42
N VAL A 606 7.06 -17.90 -21.72
CA VAL A 606 6.12 -18.59 -22.61
C VAL A 606 6.76 -18.72 -24.00
N PRO A 607 6.84 -19.92 -24.59
CA PRO A 607 7.21 -20.06 -26.00
C PRO A 607 6.23 -19.26 -26.87
N VAL A 608 6.72 -18.46 -27.81
CA VAL A 608 5.88 -17.62 -28.67
C VAL A 608 6.01 -18.06 -30.11
N THR A 609 4.88 -18.34 -30.78
CA THR A 609 4.85 -18.71 -32.19
C THR A 609 3.81 -17.87 -32.92
N GLY A 610 4.18 -17.03 -33.90
CA GLY A 610 3.18 -16.20 -34.59
C GLY A 610 3.35 -16.13 -36.10
N THR A 611 2.29 -15.73 -36.80
CA THR A 611 2.25 -15.63 -38.27
C THR A 611 2.61 -14.28 -38.85
N TYR A 612 2.74 -13.19 -38.08
CA TYR A 612 3.02 -11.86 -38.64
C TYR A 612 4.05 -11.05 -37.85
N VAL A 613 3.68 -10.43 -36.71
CA VAL A 613 4.66 -9.71 -35.87
C VAL A 613 4.75 -10.41 -34.53
N VAL A 614 5.96 -10.86 -34.19
CA VAL A 614 6.18 -11.73 -33.04
C VAL A 614 7.27 -11.15 -32.16
N GLY A 615 6.93 -10.86 -30.90
CA GLY A 615 7.88 -10.48 -29.87
C GLY A 615 7.90 -11.49 -28.73
N GLY A 616 9.05 -11.71 -28.11
CA GLY A 616 9.10 -12.59 -26.94
C GLY A 616 8.27 -12.07 -25.77
N LEU A 617 8.42 -10.79 -25.39
CA LEU A 617 7.63 -10.18 -24.31
C LEU A 617 6.38 -9.48 -24.85
N VAL A 618 6.56 -8.63 -25.87
CA VAL A 618 5.49 -7.78 -26.42
C VAL A 618 5.47 -7.86 -27.94
N GLY A 619 4.32 -8.07 -28.57
CA GLY A 619 4.23 -8.06 -30.03
C GLY A 619 4.58 -6.69 -30.62
N TYR A 620 3.91 -5.62 -30.16
CA TYR A 620 4.20 -4.24 -30.57
C TYR A 620 4.25 -3.26 -29.38
N ASN A 621 5.41 -2.61 -29.20
CA ASN A 621 5.61 -1.50 -28.27
C ASN A 621 5.41 -0.15 -28.98
N ASN A 622 4.23 0.47 -28.83
CA ASN A 622 3.78 1.58 -29.67
C ASN A 622 3.65 2.92 -28.89
N ASN A 623 3.67 4.05 -29.62
CA ASN A 623 3.63 5.42 -29.12
C ASN A 623 4.66 5.69 -28.01
N SER A 624 4.24 6.32 -26.90
CA SER A 624 5.10 6.67 -25.77
C SER A 624 5.25 5.54 -24.75
N SER A 625 4.94 4.30 -25.14
CA SER A 625 5.06 3.14 -24.24
C SER A 625 6.51 2.88 -23.81
N ILE A 626 6.66 2.34 -22.60
CA ILE A 626 7.95 2.07 -21.97
C ILE A 626 7.98 0.61 -21.52
N ILE A 627 9.00 -0.12 -21.94
CA ILE A 627 9.37 -1.44 -21.39
C ILE A 627 10.66 -1.25 -20.60
N SER A 628 10.60 -1.47 -19.28
CA SER A 628 11.73 -1.21 -18.38
C SER A 628 12.00 -2.37 -17.42
N ASN A 629 13.28 -2.62 -17.12
CA ASN A 629 13.71 -3.66 -16.17
C ASN A 629 13.04 -5.02 -16.41
N SER A 630 12.82 -5.37 -17.68
CA SER A 630 11.97 -6.49 -18.07
C SER A 630 12.72 -7.45 -18.98
N TYR A 631 12.29 -8.71 -19.03
CA TYR A 631 13.00 -9.69 -19.85
C TYR A 631 12.14 -10.78 -20.45
N PHE A 632 12.70 -11.42 -21.48
CA PHE A 632 12.17 -12.63 -22.07
C PHE A 632 13.23 -13.72 -22.12
N SER A 633 12.86 -14.97 -21.84
CA SER A 633 13.79 -16.11 -21.92
C SER A 633 13.19 -17.38 -22.53
N GLY A 634 12.10 -17.26 -23.29
CA GLY A 634 11.51 -18.37 -24.05
C GLY A 634 12.10 -18.51 -25.46
N VAL A 635 11.46 -19.33 -26.30
CA VAL A 635 11.76 -19.43 -27.74
C VAL A 635 10.79 -18.56 -28.51
N VAL A 636 11.28 -17.85 -29.55
CA VAL A 636 10.44 -17.07 -30.46
C VAL A 636 10.52 -17.66 -31.87
N THR A 637 9.36 -18.09 -32.38
CA THR A 637 9.21 -18.60 -33.75
C THR A 637 8.25 -17.69 -34.51
N GLY A 638 8.67 -17.19 -35.67
CA GLY A 638 7.80 -16.40 -36.53
C GLY A 638 7.78 -16.91 -37.96
N ASN A 639 6.59 -16.97 -38.53
CA ASN A 639 6.35 -17.52 -39.86
C ASN A 639 6.18 -16.44 -40.94
N ASN A 640 6.33 -15.15 -40.61
CA ASN A 640 6.27 -14.02 -41.55
C ASN A 640 6.80 -12.72 -40.88
N ASN A 641 7.05 -11.69 -41.70
CA ASN A 641 7.29 -10.27 -41.39
C ASN A 641 8.37 -9.87 -40.36
N SER A 642 8.03 -9.68 -39.08
CA SER A 642 8.96 -9.06 -38.10
C SER A 642 9.02 -9.83 -36.79
N ILE A 643 10.23 -10.26 -36.41
CA ILE A 643 10.41 -11.15 -35.25
C ILE A 643 11.50 -10.60 -34.33
N GLY A 644 11.20 -10.40 -33.05
CA GLY A 644 12.15 -9.92 -32.05
C GLY A 644 12.16 -10.74 -30.79
N GLY A 645 13.34 -10.90 -30.18
CA GLY A 645 13.48 -11.64 -28.93
C GLY A 645 12.77 -11.00 -27.73
N LEU A 646 12.61 -9.66 -27.71
CA LEU A 646 11.84 -8.95 -26.70
C LEU A 646 10.57 -8.31 -27.31
N ALA A 647 10.71 -7.58 -28.41
CA ALA A 647 9.59 -6.92 -29.08
C ALA A 647 9.56 -7.20 -30.59
N GLY A 648 8.40 -7.55 -31.14
CA GLY A 648 8.28 -7.76 -32.59
C GLY A 648 8.47 -6.45 -33.36
N ARG A 649 7.73 -5.42 -32.93
CA ARG A 649 7.88 -4.04 -33.37
C ARG A 649 8.12 -3.10 -32.20
N ASN A 650 8.88 -2.04 -32.44
CA ASN A 650 9.11 -0.98 -31.46
C ASN A 650 9.06 0.42 -32.09
N ASN A 651 8.17 1.25 -31.55
CA ASN A 651 8.14 2.71 -31.71
C ASN A 651 8.34 3.44 -30.36
N GLY A 652 8.16 2.74 -29.24
CA GLY A 652 8.35 3.25 -27.87
C GLY A 652 9.77 3.12 -27.32
N THR A 653 9.88 3.13 -25.98
CA THR A 653 11.15 3.02 -25.25
C THR A 653 11.34 1.61 -24.70
N ILE A 654 12.54 1.05 -24.86
CA ILE A 654 13.03 -0.15 -24.18
C ILE A 654 14.29 0.23 -23.40
N ILE A 655 14.28 0.02 -22.09
CA ILE A 655 15.39 0.38 -21.20
C ILE A 655 15.68 -0.71 -20.17
N ASN A 656 16.96 -0.94 -19.86
CA ASN A 656 17.40 -1.92 -18.85
C ASN A 656 16.77 -3.31 -19.02
N SER A 657 16.53 -3.74 -20.27
CA SER A 657 15.76 -4.93 -20.57
C SER A 657 16.57 -5.91 -21.39
N TYR A 658 16.23 -7.20 -21.33
CA TYR A 658 17.05 -8.20 -22.02
C TYR A 658 16.26 -9.39 -22.58
N ALA A 659 16.83 -10.03 -23.59
CA ALA A 659 16.31 -11.26 -24.17
C ALA A 659 17.36 -12.37 -24.09
N ILE A 660 16.98 -13.53 -23.55
CA ILE A 660 17.76 -14.77 -23.55
C ILE A 660 17.01 -15.81 -24.37
N SER A 661 16.85 -15.55 -25.67
CA SER A 661 15.93 -16.30 -26.53
C SER A 661 16.56 -16.62 -27.88
N ASN A 662 16.33 -17.85 -28.34
CA ASN A 662 16.57 -18.18 -29.74
C ASN A 662 15.41 -17.67 -30.59
N VAL A 663 15.74 -16.88 -31.60
CA VAL A 663 14.81 -16.31 -32.57
C VAL A 663 14.92 -17.10 -33.88
N SER A 664 13.82 -17.72 -34.28
CA SER A 664 13.72 -18.46 -35.54
C SER A 664 12.69 -17.81 -36.44
N GLY A 665 13.14 -17.20 -37.53
CA GLY A 665 12.29 -16.67 -38.59
C GLY A 665 12.25 -17.55 -39.83
N VAL A 666 11.51 -17.10 -40.83
CA VAL A 666 11.46 -17.71 -42.16
C VAL A 666 12.11 -16.80 -43.21
N GLN A 667 12.50 -17.40 -44.33
CA GLN A 667 13.15 -16.69 -45.45
C GLN A 667 12.27 -15.54 -45.95
N TYR A 668 12.88 -14.43 -46.39
CA TYR A 668 12.28 -13.19 -46.91
C TYR A 668 11.90 -12.08 -45.90
N TYR A 669 12.14 -12.28 -44.60
CA TYR A 669 11.65 -11.36 -43.56
C TYR A 669 12.74 -10.92 -42.57
N GLU A 670 12.41 -10.02 -41.63
CA GLU A 670 13.35 -9.47 -40.65
C GLU A 670 13.28 -10.14 -39.27
N ALA A 671 14.45 -10.41 -38.70
CA ALA A 671 14.59 -10.93 -37.34
C ALA A 671 15.71 -10.21 -36.59
N GLY A 672 15.39 -9.74 -35.39
CA GLY A 672 16.36 -9.12 -34.49
C GLY A 672 16.45 -9.83 -33.15
N GLY A 673 17.63 -9.81 -32.56
CA GLY A 673 17.83 -10.42 -31.25
C GLY A 673 16.98 -9.79 -30.14
N LEU A 674 16.75 -8.47 -30.18
CA LEU A 674 15.89 -7.74 -29.25
C LEU A 674 14.61 -7.29 -29.93
N VAL A 675 14.72 -6.61 -31.08
CA VAL A 675 13.59 -6.03 -31.80
C VAL A 675 13.57 -6.49 -33.25
N GLY A 676 12.43 -6.98 -33.75
CA GLY A 676 12.31 -7.35 -35.16
C GLY A 676 12.39 -6.13 -36.07
N LEU A 677 11.41 -5.24 -35.95
CA LEU A 677 11.34 -4.00 -36.69
C LEU A 677 11.33 -2.79 -35.73
N PHE A 678 12.27 -1.88 -35.92
CA PHE A 678 12.40 -0.67 -35.13
C PHE A 678 11.95 0.55 -35.96
N GLU A 679 10.79 1.07 -35.63
CA GLU A 679 10.13 2.20 -36.33
C GLU A 679 10.54 3.56 -35.73
N GLY A 680 10.94 3.56 -34.45
CA GLY A 680 11.30 4.77 -33.71
C GLY A 680 11.54 4.50 -32.22
N GLY A 681 11.74 5.58 -31.46
CA GLY A 681 11.89 5.54 -30.00
C GLY A 681 13.33 5.34 -29.52
N THR A 682 13.50 4.74 -28.33
CA THR A 682 14.81 4.58 -27.66
C THR A 682 15.02 3.14 -27.24
N ILE A 683 16.19 2.57 -27.56
CA ILE A 683 16.69 1.34 -26.94
C ILE A 683 17.96 1.68 -26.15
N SER A 684 17.92 1.48 -24.84
CA SER A 684 19.06 1.79 -23.98
C SER A 684 19.35 0.73 -22.92
N LYS A 685 20.63 0.55 -22.56
CA LYS A 685 21.06 -0.33 -21.46
C LYS A 685 20.51 -1.75 -21.54
N SER A 686 20.31 -2.25 -22.76
CA SER A 686 19.57 -3.50 -23.02
C SER A 686 20.47 -4.52 -23.72
N TYR A 687 20.26 -5.81 -23.49
CA TYR A 687 21.13 -6.82 -24.08
C TYR A 687 20.44 -8.09 -24.55
N VAL A 688 21.10 -8.81 -25.46
CA VAL A 688 20.61 -10.07 -26.01
C VAL A 688 21.66 -11.17 -25.88
N VAL A 689 21.20 -12.34 -25.44
CA VAL A 689 21.97 -13.59 -25.42
C VAL A 689 21.14 -14.69 -26.09
N GLY A 690 21.26 -14.83 -27.41
CA GLY A 690 20.51 -15.83 -28.16
C GLY A 690 20.84 -15.84 -29.65
N ALA A 691 20.57 -16.96 -30.32
CA ALA A 691 20.81 -17.11 -31.75
C ALA A 691 19.66 -16.50 -32.57
N VAL A 692 19.97 -15.92 -33.73
CA VAL A 692 18.98 -15.43 -34.70
C VAL A 692 19.14 -16.17 -36.02
N SER A 693 18.09 -16.87 -36.46
CA SER A 693 18.14 -17.82 -37.59
C SER A 693 16.98 -17.63 -38.58
N GLY A 694 17.13 -18.17 -39.79
CA GLY A 694 16.06 -18.33 -40.79
C GLY A 694 15.60 -17.07 -41.57
N ALA A 695 15.87 -15.86 -41.09
CA ALA A 695 15.48 -14.60 -41.75
C ALA A 695 16.47 -14.06 -42.80
N THR A 696 15.99 -13.20 -43.71
CA THR A 696 16.81 -12.48 -44.71
C THR A 696 17.56 -11.31 -44.08
N TYR A 697 16.86 -10.49 -43.29
CA TYR A 697 17.46 -9.36 -42.59
C TYR A 697 17.64 -9.72 -41.11
N LYS A 698 18.87 -10.12 -40.75
CA LYS A 698 19.21 -10.57 -39.40
C LYS A 698 20.16 -9.59 -38.73
N GLY A 699 19.76 -9.02 -37.61
CA GLY A 699 20.66 -8.21 -36.78
C GLY A 699 20.77 -8.73 -35.36
N GLY A 700 21.92 -8.49 -34.75
CA GLY A 700 22.23 -8.94 -33.40
C GLY A 700 21.31 -8.30 -32.35
N LEU A 701 20.91 -7.04 -32.56
CA LEU A 701 19.95 -6.33 -31.71
C LEU A 701 18.64 -6.08 -32.44
N VAL A 702 18.69 -5.59 -33.68
CA VAL A 702 17.52 -5.16 -34.45
C VAL A 702 17.46 -5.86 -35.81
N GLY A 703 16.31 -6.34 -36.28
CA GLY A 703 16.20 -6.90 -37.64
C GLY A 703 16.30 -5.79 -38.69
N THR A 704 15.29 -4.92 -38.74
CA THR A 704 15.23 -3.77 -39.65
C THR A 704 15.07 -2.46 -38.87
N TYR A 705 15.77 -1.43 -39.31
CA TYR A 705 15.73 -0.08 -38.74
C TYR A 705 15.11 0.93 -39.72
N TYR A 706 14.07 1.65 -39.30
CA TYR A 706 13.57 2.86 -39.95
C TYR A 706 14.13 4.13 -39.28
N ALA A 707 14.17 5.24 -40.01
CA ALA A 707 14.84 6.46 -39.58
C ALA A 707 14.16 7.11 -38.35
N GLY A 708 14.93 7.39 -37.29
CA GLY A 708 14.51 8.33 -36.24
C GLY A 708 14.73 7.89 -34.78
N GLY A 709 15.19 6.66 -34.50
CA GLY A 709 15.37 6.21 -33.11
C GLY A 709 16.82 6.21 -32.61
N VAL A 710 16.96 6.06 -31.28
CA VAL A 710 18.22 6.24 -30.53
C VAL A 710 18.66 4.92 -29.89
N PHE A 711 19.95 4.60 -30.03
CA PHE A 711 20.59 3.47 -29.34
C PHE A 711 21.69 3.96 -28.40
N SER A 712 21.66 3.52 -27.16
CA SER A 712 22.73 3.77 -26.19
C SER A 712 23.00 2.54 -25.32
N ASP A 713 24.27 2.29 -24.98
CA ASP A 713 24.67 1.28 -23.99
C ASP A 713 24.00 -0.10 -24.15
N SER A 714 23.76 -0.56 -25.38
CA SER A 714 23.04 -1.82 -25.67
C SER A 714 23.93 -2.82 -26.41
N TYR A 715 23.77 -4.11 -26.10
CA TYR A 715 24.75 -5.14 -26.45
C TYR A 715 24.10 -6.43 -26.97
N TRP A 716 24.82 -7.19 -27.79
CA TRP A 716 24.44 -8.55 -28.16
C TRP A 716 25.67 -9.46 -28.18
N ASN A 717 25.47 -10.75 -27.95
CA ASN A 717 26.55 -11.72 -27.98
C ASN A 717 26.81 -12.19 -29.42
N THR A 718 27.90 -11.73 -30.03
CA THR A 718 28.31 -12.08 -31.41
C THR A 718 28.72 -13.55 -31.58
N GLU A 719 29.21 -14.20 -30.50
CA GLU A 719 29.61 -15.62 -30.55
C GLU A 719 28.39 -16.54 -30.56
N VAL A 720 27.36 -16.20 -29.78
CA VAL A 720 26.10 -16.96 -29.72
C VAL A 720 25.22 -16.67 -30.94
N SER A 721 25.14 -15.41 -31.38
CA SER A 721 24.30 -15.04 -32.52
C SER A 721 24.91 -15.36 -33.88
N GLY A 722 26.25 -15.39 -33.98
CA GLY A 722 26.96 -15.45 -35.26
C GLY A 722 26.84 -14.17 -36.10
N LEU A 723 26.32 -13.08 -35.54
CA LEU A 723 26.04 -11.83 -36.25
C LEU A 723 26.99 -10.71 -35.80
N SER A 724 27.70 -10.11 -36.75
CA SER A 724 28.58 -8.96 -36.52
C SER A 724 27.87 -7.61 -36.57
N ASN A 725 26.66 -7.56 -37.11
CA ASN A 725 25.93 -6.31 -37.33
C ASN A 725 24.88 -6.10 -36.24
N ILE A 726 24.74 -4.85 -35.77
CA ILE A 726 23.64 -4.43 -34.87
C ILE A 726 22.29 -4.69 -35.55
N CYS A 727 22.19 -4.25 -36.81
CA CYS A 727 20.99 -4.30 -37.64
C CYS A 727 21.18 -5.14 -38.91
N GLY A 728 20.13 -5.86 -39.33
CA GLY A 728 20.10 -6.64 -40.57
C GLY A 728 19.82 -5.83 -41.83
N SER A 729 19.08 -4.72 -41.72
CA SER A 729 18.79 -3.77 -42.80
C SER A 729 18.39 -2.40 -42.24
N GLY A 730 18.47 -1.33 -43.05
CA GLY A 730 17.92 -0.02 -42.70
C GLY A 730 18.38 1.14 -43.57
N SER A 731 17.53 2.16 -43.67
CA SER A 731 17.78 3.42 -44.38
C SER A 731 17.61 4.61 -43.42
N GLY A 732 18.70 5.05 -42.78
CA GLY A 732 18.71 6.22 -41.91
C GLY A 732 20.01 6.35 -41.11
N LYS A 733 20.30 7.56 -40.59
CA LYS A 733 21.43 7.76 -39.67
C LYS A 733 21.05 7.23 -38.28
N MET A 734 21.72 6.18 -37.82
CA MET A 734 21.65 5.76 -36.41
C MET A 734 22.53 6.69 -35.56
N ILE A 735 21.96 7.21 -34.47
CA ILE A 735 22.73 7.89 -33.43
C ILE A 735 23.12 6.83 -32.40
N ILE A 736 24.36 6.34 -32.51
CA ILE A 736 24.96 5.42 -31.55
C ILE A 736 25.75 6.26 -30.55
N LEU A 737 25.26 6.36 -29.32
CA LEU A 737 25.99 6.97 -28.21
C LEU A 737 26.71 5.83 -27.45
N VAL A 738 27.89 5.41 -27.93
CA VAL A 738 28.74 4.44 -27.21
C VAL A 738 30.21 4.90 -27.23
N PHE A 739 30.87 4.86 -26.06
CA PHE A 739 32.33 4.90 -25.94
C PHE A 739 32.91 3.52 -25.53
N ALA A 740 33.96 3.14 -26.25
CA ALA A 740 35.05 2.18 -25.95
C ALA A 740 34.72 0.69 -25.71
N GLY A 741 35.16 -0.14 -26.66
CA GLY A 741 34.89 -1.58 -26.70
C GLY A 741 35.56 -2.43 -25.62
N ARG A 742 34.86 -3.51 -25.28
CA ARG A 742 35.44 -4.85 -25.08
C ARG A 742 34.45 -5.87 -25.62
N ALA A 743 34.94 -6.73 -26.52
CA ALA A 743 34.24 -7.94 -26.90
C ALA A 743 33.96 -8.77 -25.64
N PHE A 744 32.70 -9.14 -25.43
CA PHE A 744 32.26 -10.00 -24.34
C PHE A 744 32.79 -11.41 -24.60
N ARG A 745 33.96 -11.77 -24.03
CA ARG A 745 34.51 -13.13 -24.04
C ARG A 745 34.10 -13.86 -22.76
N PRO A 746 33.31 -14.95 -22.81
CA PRO A 746 32.96 -15.69 -21.61
C PRO A 746 34.12 -16.60 -21.24
N SER A 747 34.91 -16.21 -20.23
CA SER A 747 35.71 -17.17 -19.48
C SER A 747 35.48 -16.97 -17.98
N ARG A 748 34.80 -17.97 -17.40
CA ARG A 748 34.47 -18.16 -15.98
C ARG A 748 33.32 -17.31 -15.43
N VAL A 749 32.09 -17.68 -15.79
CA VAL A 749 30.94 -17.52 -14.88
C VAL A 749 31.16 -18.47 -13.72
N LYS A 750 31.68 -17.97 -12.59
CA LYS A 750 31.32 -18.56 -11.30
C LYS A 750 29.89 -18.10 -11.03
N ILE A 751 28.95 -19.03 -11.06
CA ILE A 751 27.63 -18.84 -10.48
C ILE A 751 27.86 -18.40 -9.03
N ARG A 752 27.65 -17.11 -8.75
CA ARG A 752 27.44 -16.63 -7.39
C ARG A 752 25.97 -16.26 -7.32
N THR A 753 25.24 -17.13 -6.63
CA THR A 753 23.91 -16.89 -6.09
C THR A 753 23.88 -15.50 -5.47
N ALA A 754 22.92 -14.68 -5.91
CA ALA A 754 22.68 -13.35 -5.39
C ALA A 754 22.13 -13.47 -3.95
N MET A 755 22.95 -13.09 -2.97
CA MET A 755 22.48 -12.63 -1.67
C MET A 755 23.03 -11.22 -1.44
N ALA A 756 22.09 -10.27 -1.47
CA ALA A 756 22.02 -8.98 -0.78
C ALA A 756 23.32 -8.28 -0.30
N ARG A 757 23.50 -7.03 -0.77
CA ARG A 757 23.63 -5.76 0.02
C ARG A 757 24.69 -4.77 -0.51
N LYS A 758 24.22 -3.51 -0.60
CA LYS A 758 24.83 -2.20 -0.30
C LYS A 758 26.06 -1.71 -1.09
N THR A 759 25.80 -0.65 -1.86
CA THR A 759 26.45 0.69 -1.85
C THR A 759 27.93 0.80 -1.48
N GLU A 760 28.75 1.33 -2.40
CA GLU A 760 29.62 2.51 -2.16
C GLU A 760 30.38 2.94 -3.43
N TRP A 761 30.42 4.27 -3.64
CA TRP A 761 31.21 4.99 -4.64
C TRP A 761 32.60 5.28 -4.08
N ILE A 762 33.71 4.91 -4.75
CA ILE A 762 35.03 5.55 -4.52
C ILE A 762 35.83 5.68 -5.84
N ILE A 763 36.35 6.91 -6.02
CA ILE A 763 37.24 7.46 -7.05
C ILE A 763 38.58 6.72 -7.09
N ALA A 764 39.15 6.49 -8.30
CA ALA A 764 40.57 6.14 -8.42
C ALA A 764 41.24 6.84 -9.62
N THR A 765 42.19 7.70 -9.26
CA THR A 765 43.10 8.50 -10.07
C THR A 765 44.19 7.66 -10.74
N ARG A 766 44.74 8.23 -11.81
CA ARG A 766 45.64 7.67 -12.83
C ARG A 766 47.11 7.87 -12.45
N ILE A 767 47.96 6.83 -12.41
CA ILE A 767 49.44 6.96 -12.56
C ILE A 767 50.00 5.87 -13.49
N ARG A 768 51.00 6.30 -14.26
CA ARG A 768 51.59 5.79 -15.51
C ARG A 768 52.80 4.85 -15.33
N ARG A 769 53.02 4.06 -16.40
CA ARG A 769 54.28 3.60 -17.04
C ARG A 769 54.91 2.23 -16.66
N LYS A 770 54.79 1.31 -17.65
CA LYS A 770 55.69 0.22 -18.14
C LYS A 770 57.20 0.61 -18.22
N PRO A 771 58.20 -0.28 -18.58
CA PRO A 771 58.09 -1.60 -19.25
C PRO A 771 59.07 -2.76 -18.84
N LEU A 772 58.77 -3.96 -19.38
CA LEU A 772 59.63 -5.06 -19.90
C LEU A 772 60.60 -5.84 -18.99
N LEU A 773 60.40 -7.16 -18.85
CA LEU A 773 61.21 -8.20 -19.54
C LEU A 773 60.64 -9.62 -19.29
N GLU A 774 60.68 -10.47 -20.32
CA GLU A 774 60.43 -11.92 -20.27
C GLU A 774 61.57 -12.66 -19.55
N CYS A 775 61.26 -13.74 -18.81
CA CYS A 775 61.80 -15.09 -19.03
C CYS A 775 61.49 -16.05 -17.86
N ALA A 776 61.45 -17.33 -18.22
CA ALA A 776 61.65 -18.54 -17.41
C ALA A 776 60.45 -19.21 -16.71
N VAL A 777 60.09 -20.32 -17.34
CA VAL A 777 59.42 -21.54 -16.86
C VAL A 777 59.99 -22.04 -15.52
N ALA A 778 59.10 -22.42 -14.59
CA ALA A 778 59.37 -23.50 -13.64
C ALA A 778 58.05 -24.18 -13.20
N ARG A 779 57.95 -25.49 -13.46
CA ARG A 779 56.92 -26.41 -12.97
C ARG A 779 57.07 -26.63 -11.47
N ILE A 780 55.98 -26.55 -10.70
CA ILE A 780 55.84 -27.27 -9.43
C ILE A 780 54.43 -27.86 -9.34
N ARG A 781 54.39 -29.17 -9.10
CA ARG A 781 53.20 -30.02 -8.88
C ARG A 781 52.52 -29.69 -7.55
N PHE A 782 51.19 -29.75 -7.51
CA PHE A 782 50.42 -29.96 -6.28
C PHE A 782 49.59 -31.26 -6.40
N PRO A 783 49.43 -32.02 -5.30
CA PRO A 783 48.85 -33.37 -5.33
C PRO A 783 47.31 -33.36 -5.28
N LEU A 784 46.73 -34.43 -5.83
CA LEU A 784 45.32 -34.82 -5.68
C LEU A 784 44.98 -35.16 -4.22
N ILE A 785 43.82 -34.69 -3.76
CA ILE A 785 42.98 -35.40 -2.78
C ILE A 785 41.53 -35.33 -3.29
N ALA A 786 40.89 -36.49 -3.36
CA ALA A 786 39.53 -36.73 -3.81
C ALA A 786 38.59 -36.92 -2.62
N VAL A 787 37.37 -36.36 -2.65
CA VAL A 787 36.18 -36.79 -1.87
C VAL A 787 34.92 -36.36 -2.66
N VAL A 788 34.27 -37.29 -3.39
CA VAL A 788 33.04 -38.05 -3.07
C VAL A 788 31.75 -37.22 -3.10
N ILE A 789 30.94 -37.55 -4.11
CA ILE A 789 29.52 -37.21 -4.33
C ILE A 789 28.67 -38.04 -3.37
N HIS A 790 27.66 -37.45 -2.74
CA HIS A 790 26.44 -38.15 -2.32
C HIS A 790 25.22 -37.29 -2.69
N VAL A 791 24.28 -37.95 -3.35
CA VAL A 791 22.96 -37.50 -3.77
C VAL A 791 22.00 -37.71 -2.60
N ILE A 792 21.28 -36.66 -2.20
CA ILE A 792 19.84 -36.67 -1.86
C ILE A 792 19.27 -35.34 -2.36
#